data_AF-A0A9P0XFZ2-F1
#
_entry.id   AF-A0A9P0XFZ2-F1
#
_cell.length_a   1.000
_cell.length_b   1.000
_cell.length_c   1.000
_cell.angle_alpha   90.00
_cell.angle_beta   90.00
_cell.angle_gamma   90.00
#
_symmetry.space_group_name_H-M   'P 1'
#
loop_
_entity.id
_entity.type
_entity.pdbx_description
1 polymer ?
#
loop_
_entity_poly.entity_id
_entity_poly.type
_entity_poly.pdbx_seq_one_letter_code
_entity_poly.pdbx_strand_id
1 'polypeptide(L)'
;MEYDLSRIDYTLCGITYPETLKVLQSVNEKVQQKFVVGDKNGVLQCLGIKDEEPVVQFKTLPSKSITSVIVHSSSSGTNDDKIYVASGNEVKGYTRKGKVFLTVETLVSEVITSMWIIGNDLILCSGRTVTYCKDLNQLTSFMCEDRVLDVAAFMTANSTRIRLLLLIANKGAAIVENGKFITRVYMNSGPSRLAVPQSQRPTEICAFYGAADGSIGLILYHDSNLISKCLVDGQGLGSVVCVGWFRNYRGTHLVVGRHDGSIQLYLTNLENYEEKLQLKYTYFCGEPITSVCGGFIGSDEPEILASTFSGRIFGLRPRSLQSAAVVNVPADALASRRAKLENEITRLEKQTANERDKYQKSTRSLQTGLSMPPLLDIQHELTGANKNGWIEARITSAMPLDMLFIYCNNKLVIQTDTAAVLSLCPPQDQESDLLATIRCQAGTRRLWLGLRNIETILLESTKVLVYVLPAGAPRVARLIKFNLAILPYYCKHEEIDVNESERCLCELRVLGTFSVVEVTSWLNEALPGELPKPASYVNFVRSHTLMGTYLFCQYQRGSAIFKSDNISTIADLKDIISNLTIKKGLKVDITYDIPDNCCALAFENLTNEFQIQYKWKNESKLKNCLSALDLDTNLINSEGKLQLCTDYLRVWELPENLNETCFDQLTSEIEKWYTNWKKLSHGQPDSQILAELHESLENGRIEEVKNILTLH
;
A
#
# COMPACT_ATOMS: atom_id res chain seq x y z
N MET A 1 -25.02 17.44 9.83
CA MET A 1 -25.99 16.37 9.47
C MET A 1 -25.20 15.20 8.90
N GLU A 2 -25.23 14.09 9.62
CA GLU A 2 -24.53 12.85 9.28
C GLU A 2 -25.12 12.21 8.02
N TYR A 3 -24.28 11.50 7.25
CA TYR A 3 -24.74 10.67 6.14
C TYR A 3 -25.14 9.31 6.72
N ASP A 4 -26.34 8.84 6.38
CA ASP A 4 -26.78 7.47 6.70
C ASP A 4 -26.95 6.70 5.38
N LEU A 5 -25.88 6.02 4.98
CA LEU A 5 -25.83 5.19 3.78
C LEU A 5 -25.95 3.71 4.15
N SER A 6 -26.69 2.98 3.32
CA SER A 6 -26.99 1.56 3.48
C SER A 6 -26.47 0.77 2.28
N ARG A 7 -25.90 -0.40 2.56
CA ARG A 7 -25.34 -1.29 1.54
C ARG A 7 -26.43 -2.09 0.83
N ILE A 8 -26.29 -2.22 -0.49
CA ILE A 8 -27.03 -3.14 -1.35
C ILE A 8 -26.02 -3.90 -2.21
N ASP A 9 -26.07 -5.23 -2.20
CA ASP A 9 -25.24 -6.03 -3.10
C ASP A 9 -25.94 -6.26 -4.44
N TYR A 10 -25.29 -5.88 -5.53
CA TYR A 10 -25.84 -6.04 -6.89
C TYR A 10 -25.41 -7.36 -7.52
N THR A 11 -24.10 -7.60 -7.62
CA THR A 11 -23.59 -8.79 -8.31
C THR A 11 -22.17 -9.15 -7.87
N LEU A 12 -21.73 -10.34 -8.28
CA LEU A 12 -20.37 -10.84 -8.08
C LEU A 12 -19.76 -11.11 -9.46
N CYS A 13 -18.66 -10.42 -9.75
CA CYS A 13 -17.83 -10.65 -10.94
C CYS A 13 -16.52 -11.35 -10.56
N GLY A 14 -15.62 -11.55 -11.54
CA GLY A 14 -14.28 -12.05 -11.25
C GLY A 14 -13.44 -11.04 -10.46
N ILE A 15 -12.24 -11.45 -10.07
CA ILE A 15 -11.28 -10.58 -9.37
C ILE A 15 -11.06 -9.31 -10.18
N THR A 16 -11.00 -8.15 -9.54
CA THR A 16 -10.86 -6.86 -10.23
C THR A 16 -9.47 -6.23 -9.98
N TYR A 17 -8.98 -5.46 -10.95
CA TYR A 17 -7.87 -4.54 -10.73
C TYR A 17 -8.42 -3.19 -10.24
N PRO A 18 -7.56 -2.31 -9.68
CA PRO A 18 -7.99 -0.97 -9.30
C PRO A 18 -8.55 -0.19 -10.50
N GLU A 19 -9.61 0.58 -10.28
CA GLU A 19 -10.28 1.44 -11.27
C GLU A 19 -10.86 0.75 -12.52
N THR A 20 -11.19 -0.54 -12.46
CA THR A 20 -11.83 -1.26 -13.59
C THR A 20 -13.35 -1.21 -13.59
N LEU A 21 -13.97 -0.52 -12.63
CA LEU A 21 -15.41 -0.23 -12.59
C LEU A 21 -15.65 1.24 -12.95
N LYS A 22 -16.51 1.50 -13.94
CA LYS A 22 -16.92 2.86 -14.32
C LYS A 22 -18.43 2.92 -14.61
N VAL A 23 -19.04 4.07 -14.33
CA VAL A 23 -20.44 4.34 -14.62
C VAL A 23 -20.57 5.01 -15.99
N LEU A 24 -21.50 4.55 -16.81
CA LEU A 24 -21.83 5.14 -18.10
C LEU A 24 -22.64 6.42 -17.90
N GLN A 25 -22.31 7.46 -18.66
CA GLN A 25 -23.01 8.73 -18.53
C GLN A 25 -24.42 8.63 -19.12
N SER A 26 -25.33 9.41 -18.58
CA SER A 26 -26.69 9.54 -19.10
C SER A 26 -26.96 11.02 -19.32
N VAL A 27 -27.52 11.38 -20.48
CA VAL A 27 -27.91 12.75 -20.82
C VAL A 27 -29.01 13.27 -19.88
N ASN A 28 -29.79 12.37 -19.29
CA ASN A 28 -30.80 12.68 -18.29
C ASN A 28 -30.38 12.15 -16.92
N GLU A 29 -30.22 13.03 -15.93
CA GLU A 29 -29.92 12.70 -14.53
C GLU A 29 -31.01 11.85 -13.87
N LYS A 30 -32.22 11.80 -14.45
CA LYS A 30 -33.37 11.01 -13.95
C LYS A 30 -33.45 9.57 -14.50
N VAL A 31 -32.47 9.10 -15.29
CA VAL A 31 -32.51 7.75 -15.87
C VAL A 31 -31.42 6.91 -15.24
N GLN A 32 -31.81 5.72 -14.76
CA GLN A 32 -30.89 4.70 -14.24
C GLN A 32 -29.73 4.47 -15.23
N GLN A 33 -28.54 4.77 -14.73
CA GLN A 33 -27.28 4.61 -15.41
C GLN A 33 -26.87 3.14 -15.41
N LYS A 34 -26.13 2.78 -16.45
CA LYS A 34 -25.51 1.46 -16.58
C LYS A 34 -24.07 1.57 -16.10
N PHE A 35 -23.48 0.49 -15.66
CA PHE A 35 -22.08 0.45 -15.28
C PHE A 35 -21.36 -0.68 -16.00
N VAL A 36 -20.03 -0.54 -16.09
CA VAL A 36 -19.14 -1.50 -16.73
C VAL A 36 -18.07 -1.94 -15.75
N VAL A 37 -17.75 -3.22 -15.77
CA VAL A 37 -16.71 -3.81 -14.94
C VAL A 37 -15.84 -4.74 -15.76
N GLY A 38 -14.52 -4.60 -15.60
CA GLY A 38 -13.51 -5.51 -16.17
C GLY A 38 -12.85 -6.35 -15.08
N ASP A 39 -12.72 -7.66 -15.34
CA ASP A 39 -12.08 -8.60 -14.43
C ASP A 39 -10.69 -9.11 -14.91
N LYS A 40 -9.98 -9.79 -14.01
CA LYS A 40 -8.68 -10.40 -14.29
C LYS A 40 -8.73 -11.57 -15.27
N ASN A 41 -9.90 -12.16 -15.50
CA ASN A 41 -10.10 -13.20 -16.50
C ASN A 41 -10.32 -12.63 -17.91
N GLY A 42 -10.21 -11.31 -18.05
CA GLY A 42 -10.36 -10.61 -19.33
C GLY A 42 -11.81 -10.42 -19.75
N VAL A 43 -12.77 -10.57 -18.84
CA VAL A 43 -14.20 -10.45 -19.14
C VAL A 43 -14.68 -9.05 -18.77
N LEU A 44 -15.07 -8.29 -19.78
CA LEU A 44 -15.83 -7.05 -19.65
C LEU A 44 -17.33 -7.35 -19.58
N GLN A 45 -18.01 -6.80 -18.57
CA GLN A 45 -19.45 -6.92 -18.37
C GLN A 45 -20.07 -5.52 -18.30
N CYS A 46 -21.13 -5.28 -19.06
CA CYS A 46 -21.98 -4.10 -18.91
C CYS A 46 -23.30 -4.51 -18.28
N LEU A 47 -23.63 -3.86 -17.17
CA LEU A 47 -24.77 -4.19 -16.32
C LEU A 47 -25.65 -2.94 -16.16
N GLY A 48 -26.96 -3.16 -16.08
CA GLY A 48 -27.91 -2.18 -15.55
C GLY A 48 -28.69 -2.82 -14.42
N ILE A 49 -29.21 -2.02 -13.50
CA ILE A 49 -30.10 -2.54 -12.46
C ILE A 49 -31.53 -2.29 -12.90
N LYS A 50 -32.37 -3.31 -12.80
CA LYS A 50 -33.80 -3.21 -13.02
C LYS A 50 -34.49 -3.99 -11.91
N ASP A 51 -35.43 -3.37 -11.21
CA ASP A 51 -36.17 -3.99 -10.10
C ASP A 51 -35.22 -4.62 -9.04
N GLU A 52 -34.12 -3.92 -8.70
CA GLU A 52 -33.08 -4.38 -7.75
C GLU A 52 -32.33 -5.67 -8.16
N GLU A 53 -32.51 -6.13 -9.40
CA GLU A 53 -31.76 -7.25 -9.98
C GLU A 53 -30.80 -6.77 -11.09
N PRO A 54 -29.57 -7.32 -11.15
CA PRO A 54 -28.61 -6.99 -12.19
C PRO A 54 -29.01 -7.62 -13.53
N VAL A 55 -29.18 -6.78 -14.56
CA VAL A 55 -29.43 -7.20 -15.94
C VAL A 55 -28.16 -7.01 -16.77
N VAL A 56 -27.59 -8.12 -17.23
CA VAL A 56 -26.43 -8.14 -18.13
C VAL A 56 -26.88 -7.65 -19.51
N GLN A 57 -26.30 -6.55 -19.97
CA GLN A 57 -26.54 -5.98 -21.29
C GLN A 57 -25.67 -6.65 -22.35
N PHE A 58 -24.39 -6.80 -22.04
CA PHE A 58 -23.47 -7.63 -22.81
C PHE A 58 -22.36 -8.13 -21.90
N LYS A 59 -21.77 -9.26 -22.30
CA LYS A 59 -20.63 -9.87 -21.65
C LYS A 59 -19.69 -10.39 -22.73
N THR A 60 -18.42 -10.04 -22.61
CA THR A 60 -17.38 -10.47 -23.56
C THR A 60 -16.85 -11.85 -23.20
N LEU A 61 -16.14 -12.47 -24.15
CA LEU A 61 -15.44 -13.73 -23.91
C LEU A 61 -14.17 -13.49 -23.07
N PRO A 62 -13.74 -14.47 -22.26
CA PRO A 62 -12.48 -14.40 -21.52
C PRO A 62 -11.28 -14.10 -22.42
N SER A 63 -10.34 -13.28 -21.92
CA SER A 63 -9.19 -12.73 -22.65
C SER A 63 -8.01 -12.53 -21.67
N LYS A 64 -6.94 -11.85 -22.10
CA LYS A 64 -5.93 -11.28 -21.20
C LYS A 64 -6.60 -10.40 -20.13
N SER A 65 -5.99 -10.32 -18.95
CA SER A 65 -6.55 -9.57 -17.82
C SER A 65 -6.81 -8.10 -18.13
N ILE A 66 -7.95 -7.55 -17.71
CA ILE A 66 -8.29 -6.14 -17.89
C ILE A 66 -7.67 -5.31 -16.78
N THR A 67 -6.75 -4.41 -17.12
CA THR A 67 -5.99 -3.60 -16.16
C THR A 67 -6.55 -2.20 -15.96
N SER A 68 -7.24 -1.64 -16.96
CA SER A 68 -7.84 -0.31 -16.88
C SER A 68 -9.10 -0.22 -17.75
N VAL A 69 -10.10 0.53 -17.28
CA VAL A 69 -11.35 0.82 -18.00
C VAL A 69 -11.64 2.31 -17.95
N ILE A 70 -11.93 2.91 -19.10
CA ILE A 70 -12.33 4.31 -19.22
C ILE A 70 -13.61 4.41 -20.02
N VAL A 71 -14.50 5.28 -19.57
CA VAL A 71 -15.70 5.67 -20.29
C VAL A 71 -15.51 7.10 -20.75
N HIS A 72 -15.65 7.33 -22.06
CA HIS A 72 -15.63 8.65 -22.65
C HIS A 72 -16.98 8.94 -23.30
N SER A 73 -17.59 10.06 -22.92
CA SER A 73 -18.81 10.58 -23.54
C SER A 73 -18.43 11.55 -24.66
N SER A 74 -18.98 11.34 -25.85
CA SER A 74 -18.78 12.28 -26.95
C SER A 74 -19.49 13.60 -26.63
N SER A 75 -18.76 14.72 -26.71
CA SER A 75 -19.27 16.09 -26.51
C SER A 75 -20.37 16.52 -27.50
N SER A 76 -20.71 15.68 -28.48
CA SER A 76 -21.69 15.94 -29.53
C SER A 76 -23.11 15.46 -29.19
N GLY A 77 -23.65 15.78 -28.00
CA GLY A 77 -25.09 15.67 -27.67
C GLY A 77 -25.82 14.35 -27.99
N THR A 78 -25.10 13.29 -28.31
CA THR A 78 -25.56 12.00 -28.81
C THR A 78 -25.11 10.93 -27.81
N ASN A 79 -25.98 9.95 -27.55
CA ASN A 79 -25.83 8.89 -26.55
C ASN A 79 -24.74 7.84 -26.92
N ASP A 80 -23.58 8.28 -27.39
CA ASP A 80 -22.48 7.42 -27.85
C ASP A 80 -21.35 7.34 -26.82
N ASP A 81 -21.69 6.87 -25.62
CA ASP A 81 -20.67 6.45 -24.65
C ASP A 81 -19.79 5.36 -25.27
N LYS A 82 -18.48 5.64 -25.30
CA LYS A 82 -17.45 4.73 -25.76
C LYS A 82 -16.69 4.20 -24.55
N ILE A 83 -16.62 2.87 -24.46
CA ILE A 83 -15.92 2.17 -23.40
C ILE A 83 -14.58 1.72 -23.96
N TYR A 84 -13.48 2.15 -23.35
CA TYR A 84 -12.14 1.73 -23.71
C TYR A 84 -11.58 0.84 -22.62
N VAL A 85 -10.94 -0.24 -23.03
CA VAL A 85 -10.44 -1.29 -22.13
C VAL A 85 -9.02 -1.63 -22.50
N ALA A 86 -8.12 -1.56 -21.52
CA ALA A 86 -6.75 -2.01 -21.65
C ALA A 86 -6.63 -3.47 -21.19
N SER A 87 -6.04 -4.31 -22.03
CA SER A 87 -5.89 -5.75 -21.80
C SER A 87 -4.53 -6.22 -22.33
N GLY A 88 -3.57 -6.45 -21.43
CA GLY A 88 -2.18 -6.69 -21.82
C GLY A 88 -1.56 -5.46 -22.49
N ASN A 89 -1.07 -5.61 -23.71
CA ASN A 89 -0.49 -4.57 -24.56
C ASN A 89 -1.50 -3.98 -25.58
N GLU A 90 -2.77 -4.32 -25.46
CA GLU A 90 -3.82 -3.93 -26.41
C GLU A 90 -4.88 -3.07 -25.73
N VAL A 91 -5.48 -2.16 -26.50
CA VAL A 91 -6.64 -1.35 -26.13
C VAL A 91 -7.80 -1.67 -27.07
N LYS A 92 -8.94 -2.04 -26.49
CA LYS A 92 -10.18 -2.34 -27.23
C LYS A 92 -11.25 -1.31 -26.89
N GLY A 93 -11.90 -0.77 -27.93
CA GLY A 93 -13.01 0.16 -27.80
C GLY A 93 -14.34 -0.55 -28.09
N TYR A 94 -15.28 -0.47 -27.15
CA TYR A 94 -16.62 -1.02 -27.22
C TYR A 94 -17.66 0.09 -27.20
N THR A 95 -18.69 -0.06 -28.02
CA THR A 95 -19.90 0.77 -27.90
C THR A 95 -20.69 0.35 -26.67
N ARG A 96 -21.64 1.20 -26.23
CA ARG A 96 -22.62 0.86 -25.17
C ARG A 96 -23.36 -0.47 -25.38
N LYS A 97 -23.47 -0.96 -26.63
CA LYS A 97 -24.10 -2.24 -26.98
C LYS A 97 -23.13 -3.43 -27.02
N GLY A 98 -21.84 -3.20 -26.75
CA GLY A 98 -20.80 -4.23 -26.77
C GLY A 98 -20.19 -4.52 -28.14
N LYS A 99 -20.50 -3.71 -29.17
CA LYS A 99 -19.83 -3.85 -30.49
C LYS A 99 -18.43 -3.26 -30.41
N VAL A 100 -17.42 -4.02 -30.80
CA VAL A 100 -16.05 -3.52 -30.94
C VAL A 100 -16.00 -2.55 -32.13
N PHE A 101 -15.51 -1.34 -31.89
CA PHE A 101 -15.30 -0.34 -32.94
C PHE A 101 -13.82 0.05 -33.09
N LEU A 102 -12.98 -0.30 -32.11
CA LEU A 102 -11.56 0.03 -32.10
C LEU A 102 -10.74 -1.12 -31.51
N THR A 103 -9.57 -1.38 -32.09
CA THR A 103 -8.53 -2.21 -31.48
C THR A 103 -7.18 -1.59 -31.83
N VAL A 104 -6.38 -1.28 -30.82
CA VAL A 104 -5.03 -0.70 -30.95
C VAL A 104 -4.08 -1.58 -30.17
N GLU A 105 -3.01 -2.03 -30.80
CA GLU A 105 -1.92 -2.74 -30.13
C GLU A 105 -0.73 -1.79 -30.02
N THR A 106 -0.12 -1.73 -28.84
CA THR A 106 1.07 -0.91 -28.63
C THR A 106 2.32 -1.65 -29.10
N LEU A 107 3.35 -0.91 -29.51
CA LEU A 107 4.67 -1.47 -29.85
C LEU A 107 5.44 -1.94 -28.60
N VAL A 108 4.95 -1.61 -27.41
CA VAL A 108 5.58 -1.92 -26.13
C VAL A 108 5.06 -3.27 -25.64
N SER A 109 5.97 -4.19 -25.30
CA SER A 109 5.60 -5.52 -24.81
C SER A 109 5.11 -5.53 -23.36
N GLU A 110 5.39 -4.47 -22.60
CA GLU A 110 4.91 -4.31 -21.22
C GLU A 110 3.38 -4.11 -21.18
N VAL A 111 2.76 -4.58 -20.11
CA VAL A 111 1.32 -4.45 -19.90
C VAL A 111 0.95 -2.98 -19.63
N ILE A 112 -0.14 -2.53 -20.22
CA ILE A 112 -0.72 -1.21 -19.98
C ILE A 112 -1.26 -1.16 -18.55
N THR A 113 -0.76 -0.25 -17.72
CA THR A 113 -1.13 -0.12 -16.29
C THR A 113 -2.20 0.94 -16.07
N SER A 114 -2.16 2.03 -16.83
CA SER A 114 -3.16 3.11 -16.82
C SER A 114 -3.32 3.68 -18.22
N MET A 115 -4.44 4.33 -18.48
CA MET A 115 -4.70 5.05 -19.73
C MET A 115 -5.48 6.34 -19.43
N TRP A 116 -5.51 7.26 -20.38
CA TRP A 116 -6.35 8.45 -20.34
C TRP A 116 -6.81 8.82 -21.75
N ILE A 117 -7.99 9.43 -21.86
CA ILE A 117 -8.59 9.80 -23.16
C ILE A 117 -8.95 11.27 -23.12
N ILE A 118 -8.48 12.01 -24.13
CA ILE A 118 -8.78 13.43 -24.29
C ILE A 118 -9.23 13.69 -25.72
N GLY A 119 -10.53 13.98 -25.91
CA GLY A 119 -11.14 14.01 -27.22
C GLY A 119 -10.99 12.65 -27.95
N ASN A 120 -10.27 12.64 -29.07
CA ASN A 120 -9.95 11.43 -29.83
C ASN A 120 -8.55 10.87 -29.51
N ASP A 121 -7.76 11.57 -28.71
CA ASP A 121 -6.39 11.19 -28.42
C ASP A 121 -6.34 10.22 -27.24
N LEU A 122 -5.45 9.24 -27.35
CA LEU A 122 -5.28 8.15 -26.39
C LEU A 122 -3.89 8.27 -25.76
N ILE A 123 -3.85 8.30 -24.43
CA ILE A 123 -2.62 8.27 -23.65
C ILE A 123 -2.53 6.92 -22.95
N LEU A 124 -1.41 6.22 -23.14
CA LEU A 124 -1.18 4.88 -22.62
C LEU A 124 0.06 4.86 -21.74
N CYS A 125 -0.08 4.32 -20.54
CA CYS A 125 1.02 4.11 -19.62
C CYS A 125 1.32 2.61 -19.55
N SER A 126 2.55 2.22 -19.86
CA SER A 126 3.01 0.82 -19.82
C SER A 126 4.36 0.79 -19.14
N GLY A 127 4.38 0.26 -17.91
CA GLY A 127 5.56 0.30 -17.04
C GLY A 127 6.12 1.71 -16.88
N ARG A 128 7.24 2.03 -17.53
CA ARG A 128 7.87 3.37 -17.47
C ARG A 128 7.58 4.26 -18.68
N THR A 129 6.92 3.72 -19.68
CA THR A 129 6.67 4.41 -20.94
C THR A 129 5.30 5.04 -20.94
N VAL A 130 5.23 6.29 -21.39
CA VAL A 130 4.00 7.01 -21.66
C VAL A 130 3.94 7.25 -23.15
N THR A 131 2.91 6.71 -23.79
CA THR A 131 2.71 6.81 -25.23
C THR A 131 1.50 7.68 -25.50
N TYR A 132 1.69 8.74 -26.28
CA TYR A 132 0.62 9.61 -26.76
C TYR A 132 0.30 9.24 -28.21
N CYS A 133 -0.92 8.74 -28.41
CA CYS A 133 -1.46 8.33 -29.70
C CYS A 133 -2.55 9.32 -30.13
N LYS A 134 -2.38 9.90 -31.32
CA LYS A 134 -3.38 10.77 -31.95
C LYS A 134 -3.89 10.10 -33.21
N ASP A 135 -5.21 10.03 -33.35
CA ASP A 135 -5.87 9.36 -34.48
C ASP A 135 -5.31 7.95 -34.75
N LEU A 136 -5.04 7.20 -33.66
CA LEU A 136 -4.46 5.84 -33.65
C LEU A 136 -2.99 5.74 -34.07
N ASN A 137 -2.35 6.85 -34.44
CA ASN A 137 -0.93 6.88 -34.73
C ASN A 137 -0.15 7.31 -33.49
N GLN A 138 0.90 6.56 -33.16
CA GLN A 138 1.83 6.91 -32.10
C GLN A 138 2.62 8.15 -32.51
N LEU A 139 2.44 9.27 -31.80
CA LEU A 139 3.13 10.53 -32.07
C LEU A 139 4.40 10.67 -31.23
N THR A 140 4.26 10.51 -29.92
CA THR A 140 5.36 10.73 -28.99
C THR A 140 5.34 9.69 -27.89
N SER A 141 6.51 9.15 -27.56
CA SER A 141 6.73 8.31 -26.39
C SER A 141 7.71 9.00 -25.46
N PHE A 142 7.38 9.03 -24.17
CA PHE A 142 8.25 9.50 -23.11
C PHE A 142 8.59 8.34 -22.17
N MET A 143 9.84 8.24 -21.74
CA MET A 143 10.28 7.22 -20.78
C MET A 143 10.59 7.89 -19.44
N CYS A 144 9.83 7.53 -18.42
CA CYS A 144 10.02 7.96 -17.05
C CYS A 144 11.21 7.24 -16.39
N GLU A 145 11.73 7.85 -15.31
CA GLU A 145 12.80 7.27 -14.49
C GLU A 145 12.34 5.98 -13.78
N ASP A 146 11.09 5.95 -13.31
CA ASP A 146 10.45 4.82 -12.66
C ASP A 146 9.03 4.54 -13.24
N ARG A 147 8.35 3.51 -12.74
CA ARG A 147 7.04 3.03 -13.21
C ARG A 147 5.99 4.13 -13.06
N VAL A 148 5.22 4.35 -14.13
CA VAL A 148 4.07 5.24 -14.12
C VAL A 148 2.88 4.51 -13.50
N LEU A 149 2.35 5.09 -12.44
CA LEU A 149 1.23 4.54 -11.67
C LEU A 149 -0.10 4.98 -12.23
N ASP A 150 -0.19 6.25 -12.65
CA ASP A 150 -1.40 6.85 -13.19
C ASP A 150 -1.10 8.10 -14.03
N VAL A 151 -2.06 8.52 -14.87
CA VAL A 151 -1.92 9.67 -15.78
C VAL A 151 -3.20 10.47 -15.89
N ALA A 152 -3.06 11.79 -15.99
CA ALA A 152 -4.13 12.71 -16.36
C ALA A 152 -3.65 13.68 -17.45
N ALA A 153 -4.50 13.96 -18.44
CA ALA A 153 -4.18 14.90 -19.52
C ALA A 153 -5.01 16.18 -19.42
N PHE A 154 -4.36 17.31 -19.65
CA PHE A 154 -4.95 18.65 -19.56
C PHE A 154 -4.67 19.44 -20.85
N MET A 155 -5.68 20.15 -21.33
CA MET A 155 -5.53 21.11 -22.42
C MET A 155 -5.12 22.48 -21.87
N THR A 156 -4.32 23.23 -22.63
CA THR A 156 -3.88 24.57 -22.22
C THR A 156 -4.77 25.63 -22.88
N ALA A 157 -5.28 26.62 -22.13
CA ALA A 157 -6.26 27.60 -22.62
C ALA A 157 -5.90 28.35 -23.92
N ASN A 158 -4.61 28.58 -24.18
CA ASN A 158 -4.12 29.39 -25.31
C ASN A 158 -3.40 28.58 -26.40
N SER A 159 -3.38 27.24 -26.32
CA SER A 159 -2.68 26.42 -27.31
C SER A 159 -3.31 25.04 -27.46
N THR A 160 -3.19 24.43 -28.64
CA THR A 160 -3.52 23.01 -28.87
C THR A 160 -2.55 22.04 -28.16
N ARG A 161 -1.76 22.50 -27.19
CA ARG A 161 -0.79 21.69 -26.46
C ARG A 161 -1.46 20.98 -25.32
N ILE A 162 -1.11 19.71 -25.18
CA ILE A 162 -1.59 18.82 -24.14
C ILE A 162 -0.45 18.64 -23.13
N ARG A 163 -0.76 18.88 -21.85
CA ARG A 163 0.12 18.60 -20.73
C ARG A 163 -0.34 17.32 -20.04
N LEU A 164 0.59 16.42 -19.80
CA LEU A 164 0.36 15.17 -19.11
C LEU A 164 0.90 15.29 -17.70
N LEU A 165 0.03 15.11 -16.70
CA LEU A 165 0.41 14.90 -15.32
C LEU A 165 0.59 13.40 -15.09
N LEU A 166 1.76 13.00 -14.65
CA LEU A 166 2.15 11.61 -14.42
C LEU A 166 2.41 11.40 -12.93
N LEU A 167 1.83 10.35 -12.36
CA LEU A 167 2.30 9.80 -11.08
C LEU A 167 3.38 8.77 -11.35
N ILE A 168 4.56 8.99 -10.78
CA ILE A 168 5.72 8.13 -10.93
C ILE A 168 6.00 7.46 -9.59
N ALA A 169 6.12 6.13 -9.61
CA ALA A 169 6.46 5.34 -8.44
C ALA A 169 7.75 5.87 -7.79
N ASN A 170 7.78 5.96 -6.46
CA ASN A 170 8.91 6.43 -5.64
C ASN A 170 9.45 7.84 -5.95
N LYS A 171 8.96 8.54 -6.98
CA LYS A 171 9.50 9.82 -7.47
C LYS A 171 8.47 10.97 -7.49
N GLY A 172 7.24 10.74 -7.04
CA GLY A 172 6.21 11.76 -6.90
C GLY A 172 5.42 12.00 -8.19
N ALA A 173 5.19 13.26 -8.57
CA ALA A 173 4.45 13.63 -9.77
C ALA A 173 5.29 14.47 -10.74
N ALA A 174 5.07 14.31 -12.03
CA ALA A 174 5.78 15.03 -13.09
C ALA A 174 4.83 15.54 -14.17
N ILE A 175 5.20 16.66 -14.79
CA ILE A 175 4.51 17.20 -15.96
C ILE A 175 5.37 17.01 -17.20
N VAL A 176 4.74 16.47 -18.24
CA VAL A 176 5.32 16.24 -19.57
C VAL A 176 4.48 16.95 -20.62
N GLU A 177 5.12 17.64 -21.55
CA GLU A 177 4.49 18.32 -22.68
C GLU A 177 5.19 17.89 -23.97
N ASN A 178 4.46 17.40 -24.98
CA ASN A 178 4.99 16.97 -26.28
C ASN A 178 6.21 16.01 -26.19
N GLY A 179 6.17 15.07 -25.24
CA GLY A 179 7.26 14.11 -25.02
C GLY A 179 8.51 14.70 -24.33
N LYS A 180 8.44 15.93 -23.82
CA LYS A 180 9.51 16.57 -23.05
C LYS A 180 9.09 16.78 -21.59
N PHE A 181 10.02 16.51 -20.69
CA PHE A 181 9.86 16.79 -19.26
C PHE A 181 9.84 18.30 -19.01
N ILE A 182 8.90 18.77 -18.18
CA ILE A 182 8.76 20.19 -17.80
C ILE A 182 9.19 20.40 -16.36
N THR A 183 8.50 19.75 -15.41
CA THR A 183 8.75 19.92 -13.98
C THR A 183 8.31 18.69 -13.20
N ARG A 184 8.76 18.57 -11.95
CA ARG A 184 8.40 17.50 -11.03
C ARG A 184 8.23 18.02 -9.61
N VAL A 185 7.45 17.28 -8.82
CA VAL A 185 7.32 17.46 -7.38
C VAL A 185 7.45 16.11 -6.69
N TYR A 186 8.21 16.07 -5.60
CA TYR A 186 8.38 14.86 -4.80
C TYR A 186 7.28 14.74 -3.74
N MET A 187 6.98 13.50 -3.34
CA MET A 187 5.91 13.20 -2.39
C MET A 187 6.39 12.11 -1.43
N ASN A 188 6.53 12.45 -0.15
CA ASN A 188 7.03 11.53 0.88
C ASN A 188 6.09 10.34 1.12
N SER A 189 4.79 10.52 0.86
CA SER A 189 3.76 9.52 1.11
C SER A 189 3.62 8.43 0.04
N GLY A 190 4.32 8.58 -1.09
CA GLY A 190 4.26 7.64 -2.21
C GLY A 190 2.90 7.65 -2.90
N PRO A 191 2.70 8.38 -4.01
CA PRO A 191 1.39 8.49 -4.64
C PRO A 191 0.95 7.15 -5.24
N SER A 192 -0.36 6.91 -5.33
CA SER A 192 -0.95 5.67 -5.86
C SER A 192 -1.91 5.89 -7.03
N ARG A 193 -2.82 6.87 -6.92
CA ARG A 193 -3.91 7.13 -7.90
C ARG A 193 -4.24 8.61 -8.01
N LEU A 194 -4.70 9.03 -9.18
CA LEU A 194 -5.18 10.39 -9.46
C LEU A 194 -6.71 10.43 -9.54
N ALA A 195 -7.29 11.55 -9.12
CA ALA A 195 -8.65 11.93 -9.46
C ALA A 195 -8.69 13.39 -9.94
N VAL A 196 -9.15 13.58 -11.17
CA VAL A 196 -9.30 14.90 -11.78
C VAL A 196 -10.71 15.44 -11.51
N PRO A 197 -10.87 16.68 -10.99
CA PRO A 197 -12.18 17.31 -10.82
C PRO A 197 -12.94 17.45 -12.14
N GLN A 198 -14.26 17.26 -12.12
CA GLN A 198 -15.10 17.37 -13.32
C GLN A 198 -15.27 18.81 -13.83
N SER A 199 -15.20 19.81 -12.94
CA SER A 199 -15.40 21.23 -13.26
C SER A 199 -14.06 21.96 -13.29
N GLN A 200 -13.28 21.77 -14.36
CA GLN A 200 -12.02 22.50 -14.50
C GLN A 200 -12.21 23.85 -15.19
N ARG A 201 -11.48 24.86 -14.71
CA ARG A 201 -11.12 26.01 -15.54
C ARG A 201 -10.01 25.55 -16.51
N PRO A 202 -10.07 25.90 -17.81
CA PRO A 202 -9.16 25.39 -18.84
C PRO A 202 -7.67 25.80 -18.69
N THR A 203 -7.31 26.55 -17.65
CA THR A 203 -5.96 27.10 -17.43
C THR A 203 -5.18 26.40 -16.32
N GLU A 204 -5.85 25.78 -15.33
CA GLU A 204 -5.22 25.28 -14.11
C GLU A 204 -5.19 23.75 -14.10
N ILE A 205 -4.00 23.17 -13.99
CA ILE A 205 -3.87 21.72 -13.77
C ILE A 205 -4.03 21.48 -12.27
N CYS A 206 -5.13 20.85 -11.92
CA CYS A 206 -5.50 20.49 -10.56
C CYS A 206 -5.93 19.02 -10.53
N ALA A 207 -5.30 18.21 -9.70
CA ALA A 207 -5.64 16.81 -9.50
C ALA A 207 -5.46 16.40 -8.04
N PHE A 208 -6.40 15.62 -7.52
CA PHE A 208 -6.26 14.97 -6.22
C PHE A 208 -5.48 13.69 -6.39
N TYR A 209 -4.70 13.31 -5.37
CA TYR A 209 -4.03 12.02 -5.33
C TYR A 209 -4.29 11.29 -4.03
N GLY A 210 -4.37 9.98 -4.13
CA GLY A 210 -4.24 9.07 -2.99
C GLY A 210 -2.80 8.59 -2.84
N ALA A 211 -2.40 8.26 -1.63
CA ALA A 211 -1.06 7.78 -1.33
C ALA A 211 -1.04 6.38 -0.68
N ALA A 212 0.14 5.76 -0.69
CA ALA A 212 0.39 4.42 -0.17
C ALA A 212 0.32 4.35 1.37
N ASP A 213 0.65 5.45 2.06
CA ASP A 213 0.49 5.60 3.51
C ASP A 213 -0.95 5.92 3.96
N GLY A 214 -1.86 6.06 2.99
CA GLY A 214 -3.25 6.44 3.22
C GLY A 214 -3.52 7.94 3.24
N SER A 215 -2.52 8.80 3.02
CA SER A 215 -2.77 10.24 2.88
C SER A 215 -3.51 10.57 1.58
N ILE A 216 -4.18 11.71 1.59
CA ILE A 216 -4.84 12.30 0.42
C ILE A 216 -4.25 13.68 0.23
N GLY A 217 -3.81 13.98 -0.98
CA GLY A 217 -3.25 15.28 -1.31
C GLY A 217 -3.79 15.87 -2.60
N LEU A 218 -3.29 17.06 -2.89
CA LEU A 218 -3.64 17.87 -4.04
C LEU A 218 -2.36 18.25 -4.79
N ILE A 219 -2.42 18.12 -6.11
CA ILE A 219 -1.37 18.56 -7.03
C ILE A 219 -1.91 19.76 -7.79
N LEU A 220 -1.16 20.86 -7.72
CA LEU A 220 -1.47 22.11 -8.41
C LEU A 220 -0.29 22.50 -9.28
N TYR A 221 -0.59 22.90 -10.52
CA TYR A 221 0.39 23.50 -11.41
C TYR A 221 -0.05 24.92 -11.75
N HIS A 222 0.75 25.89 -11.30
CA HIS A 222 0.54 27.31 -11.56
C HIS A 222 1.90 27.96 -11.84
N ASP A 223 1.96 28.90 -12.78
CA ASP A 223 3.19 29.63 -13.14
C ASP A 223 4.44 28.77 -13.38
N SER A 224 4.27 27.61 -14.01
CA SER A 224 5.35 26.63 -14.25
C SER A 224 5.92 25.92 -13.01
N ASN A 225 5.31 26.13 -11.84
CA ASN A 225 5.63 25.43 -10.60
C ASN A 225 4.60 24.35 -10.32
N LEU A 226 5.08 23.15 -10.02
CA LEU A 226 4.26 22.02 -9.60
C LEU A 226 4.37 21.88 -8.09
N ILE A 227 3.24 22.01 -7.40
CA ILE A 227 3.15 22.00 -5.94
C ILE A 227 2.29 20.82 -5.52
N SER A 228 2.72 20.12 -4.47
CA SER A 228 1.97 19.07 -3.82
C SER A 228 1.62 19.49 -2.39
N LYS A 229 0.35 19.34 -2.00
CA LYS A 229 -0.14 19.66 -0.66
C LYS A 229 -0.85 18.45 -0.07
N CYS A 230 -0.42 18.00 1.11
CA CYS A 230 -1.17 17.01 1.88
C CYS A 230 -2.44 17.67 2.44
N LEU A 231 -3.61 17.12 2.14
CA LEU A 231 -4.90 17.62 2.65
C LEU A 231 -5.39 16.80 3.85
N VAL A 232 -5.11 15.49 3.84
CA VAL A 232 -5.51 14.55 4.88
C VAL A 232 -4.38 13.56 5.12
N ASP A 233 -3.92 13.47 6.37
CA ASP A 233 -2.91 12.49 6.76
C ASP A 233 -3.53 11.08 6.87
N GLY A 234 -2.74 10.05 6.59
CA GLY A 234 -3.21 8.67 6.57
C GLY A 234 -3.65 8.12 7.93
N GLN A 235 -3.12 8.62 9.04
CA GLN A 235 -3.49 8.23 10.43
C GLN A 235 -3.65 6.71 10.66
N GLY A 236 -2.84 5.87 10.00
CA GLY A 236 -2.89 4.40 10.12
C GLY A 236 -3.99 3.72 9.30
N LEU A 237 -4.68 4.45 8.41
CA LEU A 237 -5.61 3.88 7.45
C LEU A 237 -4.87 3.13 6.34
N GLY A 238 -5.56 2.18 5.70
CA GLY A 238 -4.99 1.47 4.56
C GLY A 238 -4.63 2.38 3.39
N SER A 239 -3.72 1.91 2.53
CA SER A 239 -3.31 2.60 1.30
C SER A 239 -4.52 2.97 0.44
N VAL A 240 -4.47 4.13 -0.20
CA VAL A 240 -5.54 4.54 -1.12
C VAL A 240 -5.40 3.76 -2.43
N VAL A 241 -6.44 3.00 -2.78
CA VAL A 241 -6.43 2.11 -3.97
C VAL A 241 -7.20 2.73 -5.13
N CYS A 242 -8.23 3.52 -4.87
CA CYS A 242 -9.02 4.20 -5.88
C CYS A 242 -9.62 5.50 -5.32
N VAL A 243 -9.84 6.46 -6.22
CA VAL A 243 -10.45 7.74 -5.89
C VAL A 243 -11.51 8.05 -6.94
N GLY A 244 -12.68 8.49 -6.49
CA GLY A 244 -13.82 8.77 -7.37
C GLY A 244 -14.58 10.00 -6.94
N TRP A 245 -15.51 10.43 -7.81
CA TRP A 245 -16.38 11.56 -7.54
C TRP A 245 -17.81 11.10 -7.27
N PHE A 246 -18.44 11.72 -6.28
CA PHE A 246 -19.85 11.54 -5.96
C PHE A 246 -20.50 12.91 -5.81
N ARG A 247 -21.54 13.17 -6.61
CA ARG A 247 -22.31 14.41 -6.52
C ARG A 247 -23.70 14.09 -5.97
N ASN A 248 -24.13 14.88 -5.01
CA ASN A 248 -25.49 14.85 -4.50
C ASN A 248 -26.03 16.27 -4.31
N TYR A 249 -27.23 16.38 -3.76
CA TYR A 249 -27.89 17.66 -3.43
C TYR A 249 -27.13 18.50 -2.38
N ARG A 250 -26.15 17.93 -1.67
CA ARG A 250 -25.35 18.60 -0.63
C ARG A 250 -24.01 19.13 -1.15
N GLY A 251 -23.62 18.74 -2.36
CA GLY A 251 -22.38 19.19 -2.98
C GLY A 251 -21.65 18.08 -3.75
N THR A 252 -20.40 18.36 -4.08
CA THR A 252 -19.50 17.41 -4.73
C THR A 252 -18.55 16.83 -3.68
N HIS A 253 -18.45 15.52 -3.66
CA HIS A 253 -17.65 14.75 -2.73
C HIS A 253 -16.57 13.96 -3.44
N LEU A 254 -15.41 13.91 -2.80
CA LEU A 254 -14.34 12.98 -3.12
C LEU A 254 -14.59 11.69 -2.34
N VAL A 255 -14.74 10.58 -3.07
CA VAL A 255 -14.89 9.24 -2.49
C VAL A 255 -13.55 8.54 -2.58
N VAL A 256 -13.07 8.02 -1.46
CA VAL A 256 -11.78 7.35 -1.37
C VAL A 256 -11.99 5.90 -0.94
N GLY A 257 -11.58 4.97 -1.79
CA GLY A 257 -11.58 3.53 -1.49
C GLY A 257 -10.18 3.06 -1.11
N ARG A 258 -10.09 2.40 0.04
CA ARG A 258 -8.81 1.99 0.63
C ARG A 258 -8.60 0.47 0.61
N HIS A 259 -7.35 0.06 0.76
CA HIS A 259 -6.96 -1.35 0.84
C HIS A 259 -7.49 -2.01 2.12
N ASP A 260 -7.74 -1.27 3.19
CA ASP A 260 -8.33 -1.82 4.42
C ASP A 260 -9.82 -2.17 4.30
N GLY A 261 -10.44 -1.82 3.17
CA GLY A 261 -11.85 -2.01 2.91
C GLY A 261 -12.73 -0.86 3.38
N SER A 262 -12.14 0.26 3.79
CA SER A 262 -12.89 1.46 4.11
C SER A 262 -13.18 2.30 2.86
N ILE A 263 -14.36 2.92 2.86
CA ILE A 263 -14.83 3.90 1.88
C ILE A 263 -15.09 5.19 2.65
N GLN A 264 -14.36 6.24 2.32
CA GLN A 264 -14.46 7.54 2.99
C GLN A 264 -15.03 8.59 2.04
N LEU A 265 -15.93 9.42 2.56
CA LEU A 265 -16.57 10.51 1.84
C LEU A 265 -16.07 11.86 2.36
N TYR A 266 -15.41 12.61 1.49
CA TYR A 266 -14.91 13.94 1.80
C TYR A 266 -15.69 15.01 1.04
N LEU A 267 -16.19 16.02 1.72
CA LEU A 267 -16.81 17.18 1.06
C LEU A 267 -15.71 18.07 0.48
N THR A 268 -15.83 18.39 -0.82
CA THR A 268 -14.90 19.28 -1.52
C THR A 268 -15.54 20.66 -1.71
N ASN A 269 -14.73 21.71 -1.52
CA ASN A 269 -15.10 23.06 -1.89
C ASN A 269 -14.69 23.29 -3.36
N LEU A 270 -15.66 23.60 -4.23
CA LEU A 270 -15.42 23.81 -5.66
C LEU A 270 -14.77 25.17 -5.97
N GLU A 271 -14.82 26.12 -5.02
CA GLU A 271 -14.24 27.45 -5.19
C GLU A 271 -12.78 27.51 -4.77
N ASN A 272 -12.39 26.72 -3.77
CA ASN A 272 -11.02 26.60 -3.30
C ASN A 272 -10.67 25.15 -2.94
N TYR A 273 -9.95 24.47 -3.83
CA TYR A 273 -9.52 23.09 -3.62
C TYR A 273 -8.42 22.94 -2.56
N GLU A 274 -7.78 24.05 -2.14
CA GLU A 274 -6.67 24.00 -1.17
C GLU A 274 -7.12 23.86 0.28
N GLU A 275 -8.41 24.02 0.56
CA GLU A 275 -8.97 23.87 1.91
C GLU A 275 -8.92 22.42 2.37
N LYS A 276 -8.80 22.22 3.69
CA LYS A 276 -8.78 20.90 4.29
C LYS A 276 -10.10 20.16 4.01
N LEU A 277 -9.98 18.95 3.49
CA LEU A 277 -11.14 18.10 3.20
C LEU A 277 -11.88 17.72 4.49
N GLN A 278 -13.20 17.93 4.50
CA GLN A 278 -14.04 17.55 5.62
C GLN A 278 -14.57 16.13 5.44
N LEU A 279 -14.15 15.21 6.30
CA LEU A 279 -14.70 13.85 6.36
C LEU A 279 -16.17 13.90 6.79
N LYS A 280 -17.06 13.27 6.02
CA LYS A 280 -18.50 13.23 6.28
C LYS A 280 -19.03 11.84 6.60
N TYR A 281 -18.38 10.79 6.10
CA TYR A 281 -18.84 9.42 6.26
C TYR A 281 -17.71 8.42 6.04
N THR A 282 -17.75 7.30 6.78
CA THR A 282 -16.85 6.15 6.60
C THR A 282 -17.66 4.87 6.65
N TYR A 283 -17.48 4.00 5.66
CA TYR A 283 -18.06 2.65 5.61
C TYR A 283 -16.97 1.59 5.54
N PHE A 284 -17.13 0.47 6.23
CA PHE A 284 -16.16 -0.64 6.21
C PHE A 284 -16.76 -1.90 5.60
N CYS A 285 -16.16 -2.41 4.53
CA CYS A 285 -16.58 -3.61 3.82
C CYS A 285 -15.84 -4.89 4.28
N GLY A 286 -14.72 -4.75 5.00
CA GLY A 286 -13.87 -5.87 5.43
C GLY A 286 -13.05 -6.53 4.30
N GLU A 287 -13.02 -5.91 3.11
CA GLU A 287 -12.30 -6.40 1.93
C GLU A 287 -11.75 -5.20 1.14
N PRO A 288 -10.53 -5.27 0.55
CA PRO A 288 -9.96 -4.15 -0.20
C PRO A 288 -10.88 -3.66 -1.31
N ILE A 289 -11.06 -2.33 -1.37
CA ILE A 289 -11.87 -1.68 -2.40
C ILE A 289 -10.99 -1.40 -3.62
N THR A 290 -11.44 -1.83 -4.80
CA THR A 290 -10.69 -1.66 -6.05
C THR A 290 -11.17 -0.46 -6.86
N SER A 291 -12.45 -0.12 -6.81
CA SER A 291 -13.00 1.04 -7.53
C SER A 291 -14.16 1.65 -6.77
N VAL A 292 -14.32 2.97 -6.89
CA VAL A 292 -15.45 3.73 -6.36
C VAL A 292 -15.92 4.76 -7.40
N CYS A 293 -17.23 4.88 -7.59
CA CYS A 293 -17.85 5.84 -8.50
C CYS A 293 -19.21 6.29 -7.96
N GLY A 294 -19.56 7.57 -8.10
CA GLY A 294 -20.92 8.04 -7.87
C GLY A 294 -21.79 7.96 -9.13
N GLY A 295 -23.08 7.67 -8.97
CA GLY A 295 -24.03 7.65 -10.08
C GLY A 295 -25.46 7.34 -9.64
N PHE A 296 -26.37 7.24 -10.60
CA PHE A 296 -27.77 6.88 -10.39
C PHE A 296 -27.98 5.45 -10.91
N ILE A 297 -27.85 4.41 -10.08
CA ILE A 297 -27.83 3.02 -10.58
C ILE A 297 -29.14 2.30 -10.27
N GLY A 298 -29.48 2.13 -8.99
CA GLY A 298 -30.68 1.39 -8.57
C GLY A 298 -31.93 2.26 -8.41
N SER A 299 -31.76 3.54 -8.07
CA SER A 299 -32.87 4.47 -7.81
C SER A 299 -32.65 5.84 -8.49
N ASP A 300 -33.65 6.71 -8.34
CA ASP A 300 -33.61 8.09 -8.81
C ASP A 300 -32.79 9.02 -7.90
N GLU A 301 -32.20 8.49 -6.82
CA GLU A 301 -31.25 9.24 -5.99
C GLU A 301 -29.81 8.78 -6.28
N PRO A 302 -28.82 9.68 -6.12
CA PRO A 302 -27.43 9.32 -6.33
C PRO A 302 -26.93 8.37 -5.23
N GLU A 303 -26.22 7.34 -5.65
CA GLU A 303 -25.59 6.32 -4.81
C GLU A 303 -24.10 6.20 -5.13
N ILE A 304 -23.35 5.61 -4.20
CA ILE A 304 -21.93 5.29 -4.39
C ILE A 304 -21.83 3.82 -4.78
N LEU A 305 -21.35 3.55 -6.00
CA LEU A 305 -21.06 2.22 -6.48
C LEU A 305 -19.60 1.87 -6.16
N ALA A 306 -19.38 0.70 -5.57
CA ALA A 306 -18.05 0.20 -5.22
C ALA A 306 -17.83 -1.24 -5.70
N SER A 307 -16.58 -1.55 -6.06
CA SER A 307 -16.11 -2.91 -6.32
C SER A 307 -15.04 -3.33 -5.32
N THR A 308 -15.08 -4.59 -4.88
CA THR A 308 -14.02 -5.18 -4.04
C THR A 308 -13.03 -6.01 -4.84
N PHE A 309 -11.90 -6.36 -4.21
CA PHE A 309 -10.86 -7.20 -4.80
C PHE A 309 -11.40 -8.51 -5.39
N SER A 310 -12.25 -9.23 -4.66
CA SER A 310 -12.86 -10.48 -5.16
C SER A 310 -13.96 -10.29 -6.21
N GLY A 311 -14.31 -9.06 -6.55
CA GLY A 311 -15.30 -8.75 -7.58
C GLY A 311 -16.72 -8.55 -7.07
N ARG A 312 -16.94 -8.35 -5.76
CA ARG A 312 -18.28 -7.95 -5.27
C ARG A 312 -18.57 -6.53 -5.70
N ILE A 313 -19.74 -6.30 -6.29
CA ILE A 313 -20.21 -4.99 -6.70
C ILE A 313 -21.43 -4.64 -5.86
N PHE A 314 -21.35 -3.53 -5.15
CA PHE A 314 -22.39 -3.08 -4.23
C PHE A 314 -22.57 -1.56 -4.29
N GLY A 315 -23.78 -1.11 -3.98
CA GLY A 315 -24.14 0.30 -3.85
C GLY A 315 -24.26 0.72 -2.39
N LEU A 316 -23.90 1.97 -2.09
CA LEU A 316 -24.21 2.64 -0.83
C LEU A 316 -25.25 3.74 -1.13
N ARG A 317 -26.49 3.51 -0.70
CA ARG A 317 -27.63 4.42 -0.93
C ARG A 317 -28.12 5.08 0.36
N PRO A 318 -28.73 6.28 0.31
CA PRO A 318 -29.39 6.87 1.47
C PRO A 318 -30.43 5.94 2.10
N ARG A 319 -30.41 5.78 3.43
CA ARG A 319 -31.29 4.85 4.15
C ARG A 319 -32.77 5.22 4.10
N SER A 320 -33.11 6.50 3.85
CA SER A 320 -34.49 6.96 3.59
C SER A 320 -35.18 6.14 2.50
N LEU A 321 -34.44 5.79 1.44
CA LEU A 321 -34.92 4.94 0.35
C LEU A 321 -35.00 3.47 0.75
N GLN A 322 -34.20 3.01 1.70
CA GLN A 322 -34.27 1.63 2.18
C GLN A 322 -35.50 1.42 3.07
N SER A 323 -35.91 2.40 3.86
CA SER A 323 -37.20 2.35 4.57
C SER A 323 -38.38 2.28 3.59
N ALA A 324 -38.35 3.06 2.50
CA ALA A 324 -39.37 3.00 1.46
C ALA A 324 -39.29 1.71 0.61
N ALA A 325 -38.08 1.20 0.30
CA ALA A 325 -37.89 -0.01 -0.50
C ALA A 325 -38.11 -1.31 0.31
N VAL A 326 -37.78 -1.37 1.59
CA VAL A 326 -38.10 -2.53 2.44
C VAL A 326 -39.60 -2.59 2.77
N VAL A 327 -40.29 -1.44 2.79
CA VAL A 327 -41.75 -1.39 2.92
C VAL A 327 -42.46 -1.71 1.58
N ASN A 328 -41.83 -1.42 0.43
CA ASN A 328 -42.42 -1.66 -0.90
C ASN A 328 -41.91 -2.91 -1.65
N VAL A 329 -40.88 -3.61 -1.17
CA VAL A 329 -40.55 -4.96 -1.68
C VAL A 329 -41.49 -5.93 -0.97
N PRO A 330 -42.42 -6.59 -1.68
CA PRO A 330 -43.34 -7.55 -1.05
C PRO A 330 -42.53 -8.61 -0.30
N ALA A 331 -42.94 -8.97 0.92
CA ALA A 331 -42.29 -10.05 1.67
C ALA A 331 -42.18 -11.34 0.83
N ASP A 332 -43.15 -11.56 -0.07
CA ASP A 332 -43.19 -12.65 -1.05
C ASP A 332 -42.03 -12.60 -2.06
N ALA A 333 -41.57 -11.40 -2.46
CA ALA A 333 -40.44 -11.24 -3.38
C ALA A 333 -39.11 -11.59 -2.71
N LEU A 334 -38.93 -11.22 -1.43
CA LEU A 334 -37.76 -11.63 -0.64
C LEU A 334 -37.77 -13.14 -0.37
N ALA A 335 -38.93 -13.71 -0.04
CA ALA A 335 -39.11 -15.14 0.12
C ALA A 335 -38.82 -15.90 -1.19
N SER A 336 -39.31 -15.39 -2.33
CA SER A 336 -39.02 -15.95 -3.65
C SER A 336 -37.54 -15.89 -3.99
N ARG A 337 -36.85 -14.77 -3.73
CA ARG A 337 -35.40 -14.63 -3.96
C ARG A 337 -34.61 -15.59 -3.07
N ARG A 338 -34.99 -15.74 -1.80
CA ARG A 338 -34.40 -16.72 -0.89
C ARG A 338 -34.60 -18.14 -1.39
N ALA A 339 -35.82 -18.51 -1.81
CA ALA A 339 -36.10 -19.83 -2.35
C ALA A 339 -35.31 -20.12 -3.65
N LYS A 340 -35.14 -19.13 -4.53
CA LYS A 340 -34.28 -19.24 -5.73
C LYS A 340 -32.83 -19.54 -5.34
N LEU A 341 -32.29 -18.82 -4.34
CA LEU A 341 -30.92 -19.02 -3.85
C LEU A 341 -30.76 -20.39 -3.16
N GLU A 342 -31.72 -20.83 -2.35
CA GLU A 342 -31.69 -22.15 -1.71
C GLU A 342 -31.70 -23.29 -2.75
N ASN A 343 -32.51 -23.15 -3.81
CA ASN A 343 -32.51 -24.08 -4.93
C ASN A 343 -31.18 -24.07 -5.70
N GLU A 344 -30.59 -22.89 -5.92
CA GLU A 344 -29.31 -22.76 -6.58
C GLU A 344 -28.17 -23.38 -5.76
N ILE A 345 -28.14 -23.14 -4.44
CA ILE A 345 -27.19 -23.76 -3.50
C ILE A 345 -27.30 -25.28 -3.58
N THR A 346 -28.52 -25.83 -3.44
CA THR A 346 -28.75 -27.28 -3.50
C THR A 346 -28.27 -27.88 -4.82
N ARG A 347 -28.52 -27.19 -5.95
CA ARG A 347 -28.06 -27.61 -7.28
C ARG A 347 -26.54 -27.60 -7.37
N LEU A 348 -25.88 -26.52 -6.91
CA LEU A 348 -24.43 -26.36 -6.96
C LEU A 348 -23.71 -27.34 -6.02
N GLU A 349 -24.28 -27.62 -4.85
CA GLU A 349 -23.77 -28.63 -3.92
C GLU A 349 -23.80 -30.02 -4.55
N LYS A 350 -24.92 -30.41 -5.17
CA LYS A 350 -25.04 -31.69 -5.88
C LYS A 350 -24.06 -31.78 -7.06
N GLN A 351 -23.91 -30.72 -7.84
CA GLN A 351 -22.96 -30.68 -8.95
C GLN A 351 -21.51 -30.82 -8.44
N THR A 352 -21.16 -30.08 -7.38
CA THR A 352 -19.83 -30.11 -6.78
C THR A 352 -19.51 -31.48 -6.18
N ALA A 353 -20.48 -32.12 -5.51
CA ALA A 353 -20.32 -33.47 -4.99
C ALA A 353 -20.05 -34.49 -6.11
N ASN A 354 -20.84 -34.43 -7.19
CA ASN A 354 -20.65 -35.32 -8.35
C ASN A 354 -19.27 -35.12 -9.01
N GLU A 355 -18.82 -33.89 -9.19
CA GLU A 355 -17.50 -33.61 -9.76
C GLU A 355 -16.36 -34.02 -8.83
N ARG A 356 -16.54 -33.89 -7.50
CA ARG A 356 -15.57 -34.40 -6.50
C ARG A 356 -15.46 -35.92 -6.57
N ASP A 357 -16.58 -36.64 -6.68
CA ASP A 357 -16.57 -38.10 -6.83
C ASP A 357 -15.90 -38.54 -8.13
N LYS A 358 -16.17 -37.84 -9.24
CA LYS A 358 -15.48 -38.07 -10.53
C LYS A 358 -13.97 -37.84 -10.40
N TYR A 359 -13.56 -36.75 -9.76
CA TYR A 359 -12.16 -36.45 -9.52
C TYR A 359 -11.50 -37.54 -8.67
N GLN A 360 -12.11 -37.95 -7.56
CA GLN A 360 -11.58 -39.00 -6.68
C GLN A 360 -11.45 -40.35 -7.39
N LYS A 361 -12.43 -40.72 -8.23
CA LYS A 361 -12.36 -41.94 -9.06
C LYS A 361 -11.23 -41.86 -10.08
N SER A 362 -11.04 -40.71 -10.70
CA SER A 362 -9.99 -40.48 -11.69
C SER A 362 -8.59 -40.59 -11.07
N THR A 363 -8.38 -40.04 -9.87
CA THR A 363 -7.12 -40.15 -9.12
C THR A 363 -6.76 -41.60 -8.73
N ARG A 364 -7.76 -42.49 -8.61
CA ARG A 364 -7.56 -43.92 -8.28
C ARG A 364 -7.35 -44.82 -9.51
N SER A 365 -7.55 -44.29 -10.72
CA SER A 365 -7.43 -45.08 -11.95
C SER A 365 -5.96 -45.32 -12.33
N LEU A 366 -5.67 -46.44 -12.99
CA LEU A 366 -4.31 -46.83 -13.42
C LEU A 366 -3.72 -45.89 -14.48
N GLN A 367 -4.57 -45.15 -15.20
CA GLN A 367 -4.18 -44.01 -16.05
C GLN A 367 -4.39 -42.73 -15.25
N THR A 368 -3.54 -42.51 -14.25
CA THR A 368 -3.59 -41.31 -13.40
C THR A 368 -3.35 -40.06 -14.26
N GLY A 369 -4.43 -39.32 -14.53
CA GLY A 369 -4.32 -37.95 -15.02
C GLY A 369 -3.59 -37.08 -13.99
N LEU A 370 -2.80 -36.12 -14.44
CA LEU A 370 -2.11 -35.16 -13.57
C LEU A 370 -3.12 -34.29 -12.82
N SER A 371 -3.06 -34.32 -11.48
CA SER A 371 -3.83 -33.42 -10.63
C SER A 371 -3.31 -31.99 -10.76
N MET A 372 -4.13 -31.08 -11.28
CA MET A 372 -3.76 -29.67 -11.43
C MET A 372 -4.26 -28.85 -10.24
N PRO A 373 -3.39 -28.10 -9.53
CA PRO A 373 -3.82 -27.20 -8.47
C PRO A 373 -4.61 -26.00 -9.05
N PRO A 374 -5.59 -25.46 -8.32
CA PRO A 374 -6.30 -24.25 -8.72
C PRO A 374 -5.34 -23.05 -8.67
N LEU A 375 -5.44 -22.16 -9.66
CA LEU A 375 -4.73 -20.89 -9.67
C LEU A 375 -5.38 -19.96 -8.65
N LEU A 376 -4.80 -19.88 -7.45
CA LEU A 376 -5.23 -18.98 -6.39
C LEU A 376 -4.52 -17.65 -6.56
N ASP A 377 -5.26 -16.57 -6.81
CA ASP A 377 -4.70 -15.23 -6.83
C ASP A 377 -4.58 -14.69 -5.39
N ILE A 378 -3.34 -14.52 -4.95
CA ILE A 378 -2.99 -14.00 -3.63
C ILE A 378 -2.00 -12.85 -3.83
N GLN A 379 -2.48 -11.65 -3.54
CA GLN A 379 -1.65 -10.46 -3.51
C GLN A 379 -0.95 -10.37 -2.17
N HIS A 380 0.32 -10.03 -2.21
CA HIS A 380 1.13 -9.83 -1.02
C HIS A 380 2.04 -8.62 -1.21
N GLU A 381 2.17 -7.84 -0.15
CA GLU A 381 3.10 -6.71 -0.09
C GLU A 381 3.82 -6.74 1.25
N LEU A 382 5.12 -6.49 1.23
CA LEU A 382 5.94 -6.26 2.41
C LEU A 382 6.27 -4.76 2.45
N THR A 383 5.88 -4.08 3.53
CA THR A 383 6.27 -2.70 3.78
C THR A 383 7.58 -2.65 4.58
N GLY A 384 8.26 -1.50 4.58
CA GLY A 384 9.36 -1.27 5.52
C GLY A 384 8.87 -1.16 6.96
N ALA A 385 9.79 -1.06 7.93
CA ALA A 385 9.41 -0.92 9.33
C ALA A 385 8.71 0.42 9.62
N ASN A 386 7.60 0.35 10.35
CA ASN A 386 6.90 1.52 10.87
C ASN A 386 7.74 2.25 11.94
N LYS A 387 7.27 3.40 12.41
CA LYS A 387 7.87 4.12 13.56
C LYS A 387 8.01 3.23 14.81
N ASN A 388 7.12 2.25 14.96
CA ASN A 388 7.14 1.27 16.04
C ASN A 388 8.05 0.06 15.73
N GLY A 389 8.85 0.06 14.66
CA GLY A 389 9.77 -1.03 14.34
C GLY A 389 9.13 -2.33 13.84
N TRP A 390 7.84 -2.33 13.51
CA TRP A 390 7.15 -3.47 12.89
C TRP A 390 7.24 -3.41 11.38
N ILE A 391 7.68 -4.51 10.77
CA ILE A 391 7.63 -4.74 9.32
C ILE A 391 6.26 -5.33 9.00
N GLU A 392 5.46 -4.69 8.16
CA GLU A 392 4.11 -5.20 7.85
C GLU A 392 4.12 -6.03 6.57
N ALA A 393 3.63 -7.26 6.66
CA ALA A 393 3.24 -8.06 5.50
C ALA A 393 1.72 -8.06 5.37
N ARG A 394 1.23 -7.60 4.22
CA ARG A 394 -0.20 -7.57 3.90
C ARG A 394 -0.49 -8.67 2.90
N ILE A 395 -1.39 -9.59 3.25
CA ILE A 395 -1.78 -10.71 2.40
C ILE A 395 -3.27 -10.60 2.09
N THR A 396 -3.62 -10.59 0.81
CA THR A 396 -4.99 -10.49 0.32
C THR A 396 -5.27 -11.64 -0.64
N SER A 397 -6.33 -12.40 -0.37
CA SER A 397 -6.76 -13.53 -1.17
C SER A 397 -8.17 -13.32 -1.73
N ALA A 398 -8.38 -13.77 -2.96
CA ALA A 398 -9.70 -13.71 -3.59
C ALA A 398 -10.71 -14.65 -2.90
N MET A 399 -10.20 -15.76 -2.34
CA MET A 399 -10.96 -16.73 -1.55
C MET A 399 -10.67 -16.54 -0.06
N PRO A 400 -11.63 -16.82 0.84
CA PRO A 400 -11.38 -16.78 2.28
C PRO A 400 -10.20 -17.67 2.69
N LEU A 401 -9.37 -17.15 3.60
CA LEU A 401 -8.22 -17.82 4.19
C LEU A 401 -8.70 -18.75 5.32
N ASP A 402 -8.10 -19.94 5.43
CA ASP A 402 -8.34 -20.89 6.52
C ASP A 402 -7.16 -20.85 7.51
N MET A 403 -5.96 -21.16 7.02
CA MET A 403 -4.75 -21.19 7.84
C MET A 403 -3.53 -20.66 7.09
N LEU A 404 -2.60 -20.07 7.81
CA LEU A 404 -1.26 -19.76 7.32
C LEU A 404 -0.23 -20.46 8.20
N PHE A 405 0.77 -21.06 7.57
CA PHE A 405 1.93 -21.63 8.26
C PHE A 405 3.15 -20.76 7.95
N ILE A 406 3.82 -20.28 8.98
CA ILE A 406 5.00 -19.43 8.87
C ILE A 406 6.19 -20.24 9.37
N TYR A 407 7.24 -20.25 8.55
CA TYR A 407 8.53 -20.83 8.88
C TYR A 407 9.63 -19.80 8.66
N CYS A 408 10.52 -19.69 9.64
CA CYS A 408 11.73 -18.86 9.57
C CYS A 408 12.84 -19.55 10.37
N ASN A 409 14.08 -19.48 9.86
CA ASN A 409 15.24 -20.08 10.53
C ASN A 409 15.77 -19.26 11.72
N ASN A 410 15.28 -18.03 11.87
CA ASN A 410 15.68 -17.08 12.90
C ASN A 410 14.48 -16.75 13.80
N LYS A 411 14.76 -16.36 15.05
CA LYS A 411 13.74 -15.92 16.00
C LYS A 411 13.13 -14.58 15.57
N LEU A 412 11.82 -14.58 15.34
CA LEU A 412 11.02 -13.39 15.04
C LEU A 412 9.87 -13.27 16.02
N VAL A 413 9.53 -12.02 16.36
CA VAL A 413 8.24 -11.71 16.99
C VAL A 413 7.21 -11.52 15.88
N ILE A 414 6.08 -12.19 16.01
CA ILE A 414 4.97 -12.11 15.06
C ILE A 414 3.74 -11.53 15.78
N GLN A 415 3.08 -10.58 15.13
CA GLN A 415 1.80 -10.02 15.52
C GLN A 415 0.81 -10.16 14.36
N THR A 416 -0.48 -10.31 14.66
CA THR A 416 -1.54 -10.43 13.67
C THR A 416 -2.80 -9.71 14.12
N ASP A 417 -3.72 -9.47 13.19
CA ASP A 417 -5.05 -8.90 13.47
C ASP A 417 -5.88 -9.76 14.44
N THR A 418 -6.85 -9.13 15.10
CA THR A 418 -7.85 -9.80 15.97
C THR A 418 -8.74 -10.82 15.25
N ALA A 419 -8.80 -10.75 13.92
CA ALA A 419 -9.53 -11.71 13.08
C ALA A 419 -8.79 -13.06 12.90
N ALA A 420 -7.61 -13.23 13.51
CA ALA A 420 -6.86 -14.47 13.45
C ALA A 420 -6.26 -14.84 14.81
N VAL A 421 -6.09 -16.14 15.02
CA VAL A 421 -5.46 -16.69 16.23
C VAL A 421 -4.06 -17.16 15.87
N LEU A 422 -3.06 -16.52 16.48
CA LEU A 422 -1.65 -16.91 16.36
C LEU A 422 -1.33 -18.00 17.38
N SER A 423 -0.74 -19.10 16.91
CA SER A 423 -0.19 -20.16 17.74
C SER A 423 1.28 -20.36 17.38
N LEU A 424 2.16 -20.21 18.36
CA LEU A 424 3.59 -20.45 18.22
C LEU A 424 3.89 -21.90 18.61
N CYS A 425 4.53 -22.64 17.71
CA CYS A 425 4.98 -23.99 17.99
C CYS A 425 6.31 -23.92 18.76
N PRO A 426 6.46 -24.68 19.87
CA PRO A 426 7.74 -24.76 20.56
C PRO A 426 8.79 -25.42 19.63
N PRO A 427 10.04 -24.91 19.59
CA PRO A 427 11.09 -25.48 18.76
C PRO A 427 11.43 -26.91 19.22
N GLN A 428 11.47 -27.87 18.29
CA GLN A 428 11.78 -29.28 18.59
C GLN A 428 13.28 -29.62 18.45
N ASP A 429 13.96 -29.10 17.42
CA ASP A 429 15.31 -29.56 17.04
C ASP A 429 16.37 -28.45 16.91
N GLN A 430 15.99 -27.18 16.67
CA GLN A 430 16.88 -26.02 16.58
C GLN A 430 16.31 -24.86 17.41
N GLU A 431 17.08 -24.32 18.36
CA GLU A 431 16.60 -23.24 19.25
C GLU A 431 16.23 -21.95 18.49
N SER A 432 16.71 -21.77 17.26
CA SER A 432 16.53 -20.57 16.44
C SER A 432 15.29 -20.60 15.52
N ASP A 433 14.76 -21.79 15.23
CA ASP A 433 13.70 -21.96 14.24
C ASP A 433 12.35 -21.51 14.78
N LEU A 434 11.67 -20.68 14.00
CA LEU A 434 10.32 -20.20 14.28
C LEU A 434 9.31 -20.93 13.39
N LEU A 435 8.40 -21.65 14.04
CA LEU A 435 7.22 -22.24 13.43
C LEU A 435 5.97 -21.62 14.05
N ALA A 436 5.17 -20.93 13.24
CA ALA A 436 3.92 -20.35 13.68
C ALA A 436 2.76 -20.78 12.79
N THR A 437 1.61 -21.02 13.40
CA THR A 437 0.36 -21.29 12.70
C THR A 437 -0.63 -20.18 13.02
N ILE A 438 -1.20 -19.58 11.98
CA ILE A 438 -2.23 -18.56 12.10
C ILE A 438 -3.52 -19.14 11.57
N ARG A 439 -4.54 -19.23 12.44
CA ARG A 439 -5.88 -19.68 12.07
C ARG A 439 -6.79 -18.46 11.85
N CYS A 440 -7.31 -18.31 10.65
CA CYS A 440 -8.20 -17.21 10.31
C CYS A 440 -9.64 -17.50 10.75
N GLN A 441 -10.37 -16.47 11.17
CA GLN A 441 -11.82 -16.56 11.39
C GLN A 441 -12.56 -16.68 10.05
N ALA A 442 -13.82 -17.16 10.11
CA ALA A 442 -14.62 -17.41 8.92
C ALA A 442 -14.81 -16.15 8.06
N GLY A 443 -14.55 -16.26 6.75
CA GLY A 443 -14.75 -15.17 5.80
C GLY A 443 -13.59 -14.18 5.67
N THR A 444 -12.50 -14.36 6.43
CA THR A 444 -11.31 -13.50 6.36
C THR A 444 -10.62 -13.62 5.00
N ARG A 445 -10.46 -12.49 4.29
CA ARG A 445 -9.81 -12.44 2.95
C ARG A 445 -8.52 -11.64 2.94
N ARG A 446 -8.36 -10.77 3.94
CA ARG A 446 -7.18 -9.95 4.17
C ARG A 446 -6.62 -10.33 5.54
N LEU A 447 -5.31 -10.43 5.62
CA LEU A 447 -4.58 -10.62 6.86
C LEU A 447 -3.40 -9.66 6.89
N TRP A 448 -3.23 -8.96 7.99
CA TRP A 448 -2.02 -8.22 8.31
C TRP A 448 -1.14 -9.03 9.26
N LEU A 449 0.16 -9.07 8.97
CA LEU A 449 1.20 -9.70 9.76
C LEU A 449 2.25 -8.66 10.12
N GLY A 450 2.42 -8.38 11.41
CA GLY A 450 3.55 -7.63 11.93
C GLY A 450 4.72 -8.58 12.19
N LEU A 451 5.87 -8.30 11.59
CA LEU A 451 7.11 -9.06 11.78
C LEU A 451 8.15 -8.13 12.41
N ARG A 452 8.84 -8.63 13.44
CA ARG A 452 9.93 -7.90 14.09
C ARG A 452 11.09 -8.86 14.38
N ASN A 453 12.29 -8.46 13.96
CA ASN A 453 13.51 -9.19 14.25
C ASN A 453 13.89 -9.00 15.73
N ILE A 454 14.24 -10.08 16.41
CA ILE A 454 14.78 -10.03 17.79
C ILE A 454 16.29 -9.82 17.74
N GLU A 455 16.95 -10.50 16.82
CA GLU A 455 18.39 -10.41 16.65
C GLU A 455 18.76 -9.14 15.88
N THR A 456 19.70 -8.42 16.46
CA THR A 456 20.16 -7.13 16.00
C THR A 456 21.34 -7.22 15.03
N ILE A 457 22.00 -8.39 14.91
CA ILE A 457 23.08 -8.63 13.96
C ILE A 457 22.61 -9.66 12.95
N LEU A 458 22.30 -9.22 11.73
CA LEU A 458 21.96 -10.10 10.62
C LEU A 458 23.05 -9.97 9.56
N LEU A 459 23.81 -11.05 9.38
CA LEU A 459 24.83 -11.14 8.31
C LEU A 459 24.20 -11.46 6.94
N GLU A 460 22.95 -11.94 6.94
CA GLU A 460 22.19 -12.28 5.74
C GLU A 460 20.72 -11.88 5.89
N SER A 461 20.05 -11.63 4.77
CA SER A 461 18.61 -11.31 4.75
C SER A 461 17.79 -12.51 5.25
N THR A 462 16.91 -12.27 6.21
CA THR A 462 16.07 -13.32 6.81
C THR A 462 14.94 -13.72 5.86
N LYS A 463 14.91 -15.00 5.46
CA LYS A 463 13.87 -15.56 4.59
C LYS A 463 12.72 -16.09 5.43
N VAL A 464 11.53 -15.54 5.22
CA VAL A 464 10.30 -15.99 5.86
C VAL A 464 9.44 -16.70 4.82
N LEU A 465 9.16 -17.98 5.07
CA LEU A 465 8.30 -18.81 4.23
C LEU A 465 6.89 -18.82 4.81
N VAL A 466 5.91 -18.39 4.02
CA VAL A 466 4.50 -18.34 4.43
C VAL A 466 3.68 -19.22 3.49
N TYR A 467 3.17 -20.33 4.02
CA TYR A 467 2.27 -21.23 3.30
C TYR A 467 0.83 -20.81 3.57
N VAL A 468 0.17 -20.26 2.55
CA VAL A 468 -1.20 -19.75 2.65
C VAL A 468 -2.18 -20.81 2.18
N LEU A 469 -3.06 -21.26 3.06
CA LEU A 469 -4.11 -22.24 2.78
C LEU A 469 -5.49 -21.54 2.73
N PRO A 470 -6.14 -21.45 1.56
CA PRO A 470 -7.52 -20.98 1.48
C PRO A 470 -8.51 -22.05 1.93
N ALA A 471 -9.72 -21.63 2.29
CA ALA A 471 -10.81 -22.52 2.71
C ALA A 471 -11.41 -23.36 1.56
N GLY A 472 -11.08 -23.04 0.30
CA GLY A 472 -11.61 -23.71 -0.89
C GLY A 472 -11.08 -25.13 -1.12
N ALA A 473 -11.86 -25.95 -1.81
CA ALA A 473 -11.42 -27.27 -2.30
C ALA A 473 -11.04 -27.18 -3.79
N PRO A 474 -9.96 -27.85 -4.24
CA PRO A 474 -9.02 -28.66 -3.46
C PRO A 474 -8.13 -27.81 -2.54
N ARG A 475 -7.77 -28.36 -1.37
CA ARG A 475 -6.92 -27.69 -0.40
C ARG A 475 -5.48 -27.68 -0.91
N VAL A 476 -5.07 -26.54 -1.47
CA VAL A 476 -3.71 -26.32 -1.95
C VAL A 476 -3.12 -25.13 -1.22
N ALA A 477 -1.99 -25.34 -0.56
CA ALA A 477 -1.24 -24.26 0.06
C ALA A 477 -0.35 -23.57 -0.98
N ARG A 478 -0.41 -22.24 -1.05
CA ARG A 478 0.49 -21.43 -1.88
C ARG A 478 1.65 -20.94 -1.01
N LEU A 479 2.88 -21.23 -1.42
CA LEU A 479 4.08 -20.70 -0.76
C LEU A 479 4.34 -19.25 -1.21
N ILE A 480 4.39 -18.34 -0.25
CA ILE A 480 4.86 -16.96 -0.40
C ILE A 480 6.21 -16.87 0.32
N LYS A 481 7.18 -16.21 -0.32
CA LYS A 481 8.52 -16.02 0.24
C LYS A 481 8.72 -14.53 0.49
N PHE A 482 8.86 -14.14 1.75
CA PHE A 482 9.28 -12.79 2.11
C PHE A 482 10.77 -12.79 2.40
N ASN A 483 11.46 -11.75 1.95
CA ASN A 483 12.85 -11.51 2.30
C ASN A 483 12.90 -10.26 3.16
N LEU A 484 13.22 -10.41 4.44
CA LEU A 484 13.39 -9.28 5.33
C LEU A 484 14.78 -8.68 5.07
N ALA A 485 14.80 -7.39 4.73
CA ALA A 485 16.03 -6.65 4.52
C ALA A 485 16.87 -6.63 5.80
N ILE A 486 18.20 -6.56 5.64
CA ILE A 486 19.13 -6.52 6.77
C ILE A 486 18.98 -5.21 7.57
N LEU A 487 18.65 -4.11 6.87
CA LEU A 487 18.35 -2.80 7.45
C LEU A 487 16.86 -2.46 7.29
N PRO A 488 15.95 -3.13 8.04
CA PRO A 488 14.50 -3.04 7.80
C PRO A 488 13.89 -1.68 8.17
N TYR A 489 14.59 -0.90 9.01
CA TYR A 489 14.15 0.40 9.52
C TYR A 489 14.30 1.55 8.54
N TYR A 490 14.91 1.34 7.37
CA TYR A 490 14.89 2.36 6.34
C TYR A 490 13.52 2.43 5.65
N CYS A 491 13.07 3.63 5.33
CA CYS A 491 11.82 3.85 4.64
C CYS A 491 11.86 3.27 3.21
N LYS A 492 10.69 3.02 2.63
CA LYS A 492 10.53 2.53 1.23
C LYS A 492 10.69 3.64 0.18
N HIS A 493 10.49 4.90 0.57
CA HIS A 493 10.44 6.04 -0.35
C HIS A 493 11.66 6.93 -0.20
N GLU A 494 11.97 7.70 -1.23
CA GLU A 494 13.11 8.62 -1.20
C GLU A 494 12.75 9.92 -0.49
N GLU A 495 13.66 10.44 0.36
CA GLU A 495 13.56 11.75 0.98
C GLU A 495 14.67 12.66 0.44
N ILE A 496 14.31 13.79 -0.17
CA ILE A 496 15.28 14.57 -0.97
C ILE A 496 15.57 15.96 -0.38
N ASP A 497 14.69 16.49 0.48
CA ASP A 497 14.89 17.78 1.16
C ASP A 497 15.83 17.66 2.37
N VAL A 498 17.00 17.04 2.18
CA VAL A 498 17.99 16.86 3.23
C VAL A 498 19.29 17.56 2.82
N ASN A 499 19.62 18.63 3.54
CA ASN A 499 20.90 19.32 3.36
C ASN A 499 22.03 18.41 3.86
N GLU A 500 22.82 17.83 2.95
CA GLU A 500 24.03 17.07 3.27
C GLU A 500 25.02 17.88 4.13
N SER A 501 25.04 19.21 3.96
CA SER A 501 26.02 20.11 4.58
C SER A 501 25.81 20.38 6.07
N GLU A 502 24.63 20.08 6.62
CA GLU A 502 24.31 20.36 8.03
C GLU A 502 24.63 19.18 8.95
N ARG A 503 25.06 18.03 8.40
CA ARG A 503 25.17 16.77 9.13
C ARG A 503 26.57 16.20 9.13
N CYS A 504 26.89 15.46 10.19
CA CYS A 504 28.14 14.72 10.34
C CYS A 504 27.99 13.33 9.71
N LEU A 505 28.49 13.18 8.48
CA LEU A 505 28.30 11.98 7.67
C LEU A 505 29.50 11.05 7.76
N CYS A 506 29.27 9.79 8.10
CA CYS A 506 30.21 8.70 7.90
C CYS A 506 30.16 8.27 6.43
N GLU A 507 31.31 8.13 5.78
CA GLU A 507 31.40 7.75 4.36
C GLU A 507 32.03 6.37 4.18
N LEU A 508 31.41 5.54 3.33
CA LEU A 508 31.93 4.26 2.84
C LEU A 508 32.12 4.35 1.34
N ARG A 509 33.36 4.27 0.89
CA ARG A 509 33.75 4.25 -0.53
C ARG A 509 34.15 2.84 -0.94
N VAL A 510 33.55 2.37 -2.02
CA VAL A 510 33.73 1.03 -2.56
C VAL A 510 34.18 1.17 -4.01
N LEU A 511 35.41 0.75 -4.31
CA LEU A 511 36.01 0.82 -5.65
C LEU A 511 36.30 -0.59 -6.15
N GLY A 512 36.03 -0.88 -7.42
CA GLY A 512 36.30 -2.22 -7.94
C GLY A 512 35.75 -2.48 -9.33
N THR A 513 35.79 -3.75 -9.75
CA THR A 513 35.31 -4.17 -11.07
C THR A 513 33.87 -4.71 -11.00
N PHE A 514 32.95 -3.88 -10.49
CA PHE A 514 31.53 -4.23 -10.42
C PHE A 514 30.68 -3.34 -11.33
N SER A 515 29.55 -3.89 -11.74
CA SER A 515 28.49 -3.23 -12.49
C SER A 515 27.47 -2.55 -11.57
N VAL A 516 26.71 -1.59 -12.11
CA VAL A 516 25.61 -0.95 -11.38
C VAL A 516 24.57 -1.98 -10.93
N VAL A 517 24.29 -2.99 -11.74
CA VAL A 517 23.35 -4.07 -11.44
C VAL A 517 23.78 -4.87 -10.20
N GLU A 518 25.07 -5.11 -10.04
CA GLU A 518 25.60 -5.81 -8.87
C GLU A 518 25.44 -4.98 -7.60
N VAL A 519 25.73 -3.68 -7.64
CA VAL A 519 25.52 -2.79 -6.50
C VAL A 519 24.04 -2.71 -6.13
N THR A 520 23.15 -2.55 -7.13
CA THR A 520 21.69 -2.58 -6.90
C THR A 520 21.26 -3.92 -6.29
N SER A 521 21.85 -5.05 -6.71
CA SER A 521 21.59 -6.36 -6.10
C SER A 521 22.05 -6.44 -4.65
N TRP A 522 23.20 -5.87 -4.28
CA TRP A 522 23.65 -5.83 -2.89
C TRP A 522 22.73 -4.98 -2.03
N LEU A 523 22.33 -3.81 -2.53
CA LEU A 523 21.41 -2.91 -1.83
C LEU A 523 20.00 -3.49 -1.71
N ASN A 524 19.52 -4.30 -2.65
CA ASN A 524 18.22 -4.99 -2.55
C ASN A 524 18.18 -6.02 -1.41
N GLU A 525 19.34 -6.55 -0.99
CA GLU A 525 19.44 -7.40 0.20
C GLU A 525 19.52 -6.58 1.49
N ALA A 526 20.13 -5.39 1.42
CA ALA A 526 20.32 -4.52 2.58
C ALA A 526 19.09 -3.67 2.91
N LEU A 527 18.40 -3.10 1.91
CA LEU A 527 17.34 -2.10 2.07
C LEU A 527 15.96 -2.63 1.67
N PRO A 528 14.89 -2.16 2.33
CA PRO A 528 13.52 -2.51 1.96
C PRO A 528 13.01 -1.69 0.76
N GLY A 529 12.13 -2.34 -0.02
CA GLY A 529 11.42 -1.72 -1.14
C GLY A 529 12.08 -1.93 -2.50
N GLU A 530 11.40 -1.45 -3.54
CA GLU A 530 11.94 -1.45 -4.90
C GLU A 530 13.00 -0.34 -5.01
N LEU A 531 14.24 -0.69 -5.37
CA LEU A 531 15.29 0.27 -5.64
C LEU A 531 15.21 0.83 -7.07
N PRO A 532 15.77 2.03 -7.32
CA PRO A 532 15.86 2.57 -8.68
C PRO A 532 16.52 1.58 -9.63
N LYS A 533 15.95 1.41 -10.84
CA LYS A 533 16.52 0.51 -11.84
C LYS A 533 17.95 0.95 -12.21
N PRO A 534 18.84 0.01 -12.55
CA PRO A 534 20.23 0.31 -12.89
C PRO A 534 20.31 1.33 -14.04
N ALA A 535 20.91 2.49 -13.76
CA ALA A 535 21.22 3.54 -14.73
C ALA A 535 22.74 3.76 -14.80
N SER A 536 23.22 4.70 -15.61
CA SER A 536 24.66 5.01 -15.69
C SER A 536 25.21 5.53 -14.36
N TYR A 537 24.38 6.30 -13.65
CA TYR A 537 24.62 6.85 -12.33
C TYR A 537 23.30 6.79 -11.55
N VAL A 538 23.35 6.31 -10.31
CA VAL A 538 22.18 6.20 -9.44
C VAL A 538 22.48 6.98 -8.16
N ASN A 539 21.56 7.87 -7.79
CA ASN A 539 21.58 8.60 -6.53
C ASN A 539 20.20 8.55 -5.89
N PHE A 540 20.12 8.14 -4.63
CA PHE A 540 18.91 8.21 -3.82
C PHE A 540 19.24 8.29 -2.33
N VAL A 541 18.26 8.71 -1.54
CA VAL A 541 18.38 8.86 -0.10
C VAL A 541 17.23 8.15 0.59
N ARG A 542 17.51 7.45 1.70
CA ARG A 542 16.50 6.83 2.57
C ARG A 542 16.64 7.35 3.99
N SER A 543 15.52 7.49 4.70
CA SER A 543 15.45 7.87 6.10
C SER A 543 15.22 6.64 6.99
N HIS A 544 15.80 6.65 8.17
CA HIS A 544 15.60 5.64 9.20
C HIS A 544 14.35 5.98 10.02
N THR A 545 13.33 5.11 10.00
CA THR A 545 11.99 5.41 10.54
C THR A 545 11.98 5.58 12.05
N LEU A 546 12.89 4.92 12.77
CA LEU A 546 13.02 5.00 14.23
C LEU A 546 13.92 6.15 14.72
N MET A 547 14.96 6.52 13.96
CA MET A 547 16.03 7.41 14.45
C MET A 547 16.09 8.74 13.70
N GLY A 548 15.44 8.84 12.54
CA GLY A 548 15.51 10.02 11.68
C GLY A 548 16.90 10.26 11.05
N THR A 549 17.76 9.25 11.03
CA THR A 549 19.06 9.29 10.33
C THR A 549 18.89 9.02 8.85
N TYR A 550 19.83 9.50 8.02
CA TYR A 550 19.76 9.34 6.58
C TYR A 550 20.85 8.40 6.03
N LEU A 551 20.54 7.76 4.91
CA LEU A 551 21.49 6.99 4.10
C LEU A 551 21.44 7.51 2.66
N PHE A 552 22.53 8.14 2.25
CA PHE A 552 22.76 8.61 0.89
C PHE A 552 23.50 7.52 0.11
N CYS A 553 22.95 7.11 -1.03
CA CYS A 553 23.51 6.08 -1.88
C CYS A 553 23.84 6.66 -3.25
N GLN A 554 25.13 6.77 -3.59
CA GLN A 554 25.60 7.25 -4.89
C GLN A 554 26.49 6.21 -5.54
N TYR A 555 26.08 5.66 -6.68
CA TYR A 555 26.89 4.63 -7.34
C TYR A 555 26.81 4.67 -8.86
N GLN A 556 27.92 4.27 -9.46
CA GLN A 556 28.13 4.13 -10.89
C GLN A 556 28.99 2.88 -11.15
N ARG A 557 29.26 2.59 -12.42
CA ARG A 557 30.12 1.45 -12.77
C ARG A 557 31.51 1.61 -12.11
N GLY A 558 31.88 0.63 -11.28
CA GLY A 558 33.17 0.53 -10.60
C GLY A 558 33.41 1.48 -9.42
N SER A 559 32.42 2.28 -9.01
CA SER A 559 32.53 3.16 -7.85
C SER A 559 31.17 3.32 -7.15
N ALA A 560 31.14 3.08 -5.84
CA ALA A 560 29.99 3.33 -4.99
C ALA A 560 30.41 4.11 -3.74
N ILE A 561 29.57 5.06 -3.33
CA ILE A 561 29.75 5.94 -2.18
C ILE A 561 28.46 5.88 -1.38
N PHE A 562 28.56 5.46 -0.12
CA PHE A 562 27.46 5.45 0.83
C PHE A 562 27.79 6.41 1.97
N LYS A 563 26.89 7.36 2.26
CA LYS A 563 27.07 8.29 3.38
C LYS A 563 25.91 8.14 4.35
N SER A 564 26.17 8.13 5.65
CA SER A 564 25.11 8.07 6.65
C SER A 564 25.48 8.78 7.94
N ASP A 565 24.46 9.33 8.61
CA ASP A 565 24.59 9.86 9.98
C ASP A 565 24.68 8.73 11.02
N ASN A 566 24.41 7.48 10.63
CA ASN A 566 24.45 6.31 11.49
C ASN A 566 25.66 5.44 11.18
N ILE A 567 26.61 5.37 12.11
CA ILE A 567 27.81 4.55 11.97
C ILE A 567 27.52 3.05 11.87
N SER A 568 26.49 2.56 12.58
CA SER A 568 26.10 1.14 12.49
C SER A 568 25.64 0.79 11.09
N THR A 569 24.92 1.69 10.40
CA THR A 569 24.52 1.45 9.00
C THR A 569 25.73 1.28 8.09
N ILE A 570 26.78 2.07 8.29
CA ILE A 570 28.02 1.96 7.49
C ILE A 570 28.79 0.67 7.82
N ALA A 571 28.87 0.29 9.09
CA ALA A 571 29.46 -0.98 9.51
C ALA A 571 28.71 -2.18 8.89
N ASP A 572 27.37 -2.18 8.99
CA ASP A 572 26.53 -3.24 8.43
C ASP A 572 26.69 -3.32 6.91
N LEU A 573 26.65 -2.18 6.20
CA LEU A 573 26.87 -2.14 4.74
C LEU A 573 28.25 -2.65 4.35
N LYS A 574 29.31 -2.31 5.10
CA LYS A 574 30.65 -2.84 4.87
C LYS A 574 30.68 -4.36 4.96
N ASP A 575 30.09 -4.93 6.00
CA ASP A 575 30.08 -6.39 6.23
C ASP A 575 29.24 -7.11 5.16
N ILE A 576 28.08 -6.56 4.81
CA ILE A 576 27.21 -7.09 3.73
C ILE A 576 27.95 -7.09 2.39
N ILE A 577 28.53 -5.95 2.00
CA ILE A 577 29.23 -5.82 0.72
C ILE A 577 30.46 -6.73 0.70
N SER A 578 31.19 -6.85 1.81
CA SER A 578 32.33 -7.76 1.93
C SER A 578 31.91 -9.21 1.73
N ASN A 579 30.84 -9.66 2.40
CA ASN A 579 30.33 -11.02 2.25
C ASN A 579 29.84 -11.31 0.83
N LEU A 580 29.12 -10.37 0.21
CA LEU A 580 28.58 -10.53 -1.15
C LEU A 580 29.66 -10.49 -2.23
N THR A 581 30.70 -9.68 -2.05
CA THR A 581 31.86 -9.64 -2.96
C THR A 581 32.66 -10.93 -2.88
N ILE A 582 32.89 -11.47 -1.68
CA ILE A 582 33.52 -12.79 -1.48
C ILE A 582 32.70 -13.89 -2.17
N LYS A 583 31.38 -13.94 -1.94
CA LYS A 583 30.48 -14.92 -2.57
C LYS A 583 30.52 -14.88 -4.10
N LYS A 584 30.65 -13.69 -4.69
CA LYS A 584 30.72 -13.49 -6.16
C LYS A 584 32.15 -13.55 -6.73
N GLY A 585 33.18 -13.66 -5.88
CA GLY A 585 34.59 -13.66 -6.31
C GLY A 585 35.08 -12.33 -6.87
N LEU A 586 34.47 -11.20 -6.46
CA LEU A 586 34.81 -9.86 -6.94
C LEU A 586 35.93 -9.26 -6.08
N LYS A 587 36.92 -8.63 -6.73
CA LYS A 587 37.95 -7.85 -6.03
C LYS A 587 37.47 -6.42 -5.88
N VAL A 588 37.32 -5.99 -4.64
CA VAL A 588 36.82 -4.68 -4.26
C VAL A 588 37.73 -4.10 -3.19
N ASP A 589 38.02 -2.81 -3.32
CA ASP A 589 38.71 -2.00 -2.34
C ASP A 589 37.67 -1.18 -1.57
N ILE A 590 37.68 -1.31 -0.24
CA ILE A 590 36.69 -0.69 0.65
C ILE A 590 37.44 0.24 1.60
N THR A 591 37.18 1.54 1.45
CA THR A 591 37.72 2.61 2.29
C THR A 591 36.59 3.30 3.03
N TYR A 592 36.81 3.73 4.26
CA TYR A 592 35.82 4.47 5.05
C TYR A 592 36.45 5.72 5.67
N ASP A 593 35.63 6.74 5.82
CA ASP A 593 35.97 8.01 6.48
C ASP A 593 34.93 8.27 7.57
N ILE A 594 35.39 8.32 8.81
CA ILE A 594 34.52 8.34 10.01
C ILE A 594 34.96 9.52 10.87
N PRO A 595 34.10 10.54 11.02
CA PRO A 595 34.36 11.64 11.94
C PRO A 595 34.33 11.18 13.40
N ASP A 596 35.26 11.68 14.22
CA ASP A 596 35.38 11.28 15.64
C ASP A 596 34.10 11.58 16.47
N ASN A 597 33.42 12.69 16.17
CA ASN A 597 32.23 13.14 16.91
C ASN A 597 30.90 12.61 16.34
N CYS A 598 30.91 11.61 15.44
CA CYS A 598 29.70 11.14 14.77
C CYS A 598 28.65 10.59 15.75
N CYS A 599 29.08 9.81 16.75
CA CYS A 599 28.19 9.16 17.72
C CYS A 599 27.49 10.18 18.64
N ALA A 600 28.24 11.16 19.14
CA ALA A 600 27.69 12.21 19.99
C ALA A 600 26.64 13.05 19.24
N LEU A 601 26.96 13.52 18.03
CA LEU A 601 26.04 14.33 17.21
C LEU A 601 24.79 13.53 16.77
N ALA A 602 24.94 12.24 16.46
CA ALA A 602 23.80 11.37 16.17
C ALA A 602 22.88 11.23 17.39
N PHE A 603 23.45 11.11 18.59
CA PHE A 603 22.68 11.04 19.84
C PHE A 603 22.00 12.38 20.20
N GLU A 604 22.62 13.52 19.90
CA GLU A 604 21.99 14.82 20.09
C GLU A 604 20.69 14.97 19.28
N ASN A 605 20.72 14.52 18.03
CA ASN A 605 19.52 14.52 17.18
C ASN A 605 18.43 13.54 17.69
N LEU A 606 18.83 12.45 18.35
CA LEU A 606 17.93 11.44 18.90
C LEU A 606 17.40 11.79 20.31
N THR A 607 18.01 12.73 21.01
CA THR A 607 17.78 12.99 22.44
C THR A 607 16.30 13.23 22.77
N ASN A 608 15.58 13.97 21.92
CA ASN A 608 14.15 14.26 22.12
C ASN A 608 13.28 12.99 22.02
N GLU A 609 13.48 12.18 20.98
CA GLU A 609 12.76 10.93 20.79
C GLU A 609 13.09 9.92 21.90
N PHE A 610 14.37 9.83 22.30
CA PHE A 610 14.81 8.98 23.38
C PHE A 610 14.12 9.33 24.72
N GLN A 611 14.01 10.62 25.05
CA GLN A 611 13.29 11.09 26.24
C GLN A 611 11.80 10.71 26.21
N ILE A 612 11.16 10.84 25.05
CA ILE A 612 9.75 10.48 24.88
C ILE A 612 9.57 8.97 25.11
N GLN A 613 10.42 8.14 24.50
CA GLN A 613 10.37 6.69 24.66
C GLN A 613 10.67 6.24 26.09
N TYR A 614 11.61 6.89 26.78
CA TYR A 614 11.93 6.62 28.18
C TYR A 614 10.72 6.93 29.10
N LYS A 615 10.06 8.07 28.89
CA LYS A 615 8.82 8.43 29.60
C LYS A 615 7.73 7.39 29.36
N TRP A 616 7.51 6.98 28.11
CA TRP A 616 6.53 5.95 27.78
C TRP A 616 6.84 4.59 28.41
N LYS A 617 8.11 4.18 28.47
CA LYS A 617 8.52 2.93 29.16
C LYS A 617 8.18 2.98 30.64
N ASN A 618 8.44 4.10 31.31
CA ASN A 618 8.11 4.27 32.72
C ASN A 618 6.60 4.33 32.97
N GLU A 619 5.85 5.05 32.12
CA GLU A 619 4.39 5.11 32.17
C GLU A 619 3.75 3.75 31.91
N SER A 620 4.27 2.95 30.95
CA SER A 620 3.79 1.58 30.68
C SER A 620 4.09 0.63 31.84
N LYS A 621 5.30 0.66 32.41
CA LYS A 621 5.65 -0.11 33.62
C LYS A 621 4.71 0.25 34.77
N LEU A 622 4.50 1.54 35.00
CA LEU A 622 3.61 2.03 36.05
C LEU A 622 2.16 1.59 35.81
N LYS A 623 1.67 1.66 34.57
CA LYS A 623 0.34 1.18 34.20
C LYS A 623 0.18 -0.33 34.43
N ASN A 624 1.17 -1.15 34.08
CA ASN A 624 1.15 -2.58 34.36
C ASN A 624 1.10 -2.84 35.87
N CYS A 625 1.88 -2.11 36.67
CA CYS A 625 1.80 -2.16 38.12
C CYS A 625 0.42 -1.74 38.65
N LEU A 626 -0.17 -0.66 38.11
CA LEU A 626 -1.51 -0.20 38.47
C LEU A 626 -2.59 -1.22 38.09
N SER A 627 -2.44 -1.93 36.98
CA SER A 627 -3.38 -2.97 36.55
C SER A 627 -3.28 -4.25 37.37
N ALA A 628 -2.12 -4.51 37.95
CA ALA A 628 -1.88 -5.63 38.86
C ALA A 628 -2.38 -5.33 40.29
N LEU A 629 -2.65 -4.06 40.61
CA LEU A 629 -3.46 -3.73 41.78
C LEU A 629 -4.89 -4.12 41.43
N ASP A 630 -5.44 -5.14 42.11
CA ASP A 630 -6.88 -5.40 42.14
C ASP A 630 -7.55 -4.17 42.78
N LEU A 631 -7.81 -3.15 41.96
CA LEU A 631 -8.49 -1.92 42.35
C LEU A 631 -9.96 -2.26 42.61
N ASP A 632 -10.21 -2.87 43.76
CA ASP A 632 -11.55 -3.23 44.23
C ASP A 632 -12.47 -2.00 44.22
N THR A 633 -13.76 -2.26 44.06
CA THR A 633 -14.90 -1.32 44.06
C THR A 633 -14.93 -0.33 45.25
N ASN A 634 -14.07 -0.50 46.24
CA ASN A 634 -13.93 0.35 47.43
C ASN A 634 -13.12 1.64 47.20
N LEU A 635 -12.46 1.80 46.06
CA LEU A 635 -11.74 3.03 45.66
C LEU A 635 -12.57 3.96 44.76
N ILE A 636 -13.85 3.64 44.54
CA ILE A 636 -14.74 4.41 43.66
C ILE A 636 -15.50 5.44 44.51
N ASN A 637 -15.29 6.74 44.24
CA ASN A 637 -16.08 7.81 44.86
C ASN A 637 -17.57 7.68 44.49
N SER A 638 -18.47 8.38 45.19
CA SER A 638 -19.91 8.42 44.90
C SER A 638 -20.31 8.86 43.48
N GLU A 639 -19.33 9.31 42.66
CA GLU A 639 -19.47 9.68 41.24
C GLU A 639 -18.90 8.63 40.25
N GLY A 640 -18.44 7.47 40.70
CA GLY A 640 -17.93 6.42 39.80
C GLY A 640 -16.46 6.56 39.38
N LYS A 641 -15.68 7.45 40.00
CA LYS A 641 -14.25 7.68 39.70
C LYS A 641 -13.31 7.08 40.75
N LEU A 642 -12.21 6.48 40.30
CA LEU A 642 -11.14 5.93 41.14
C LEU A 642 -10.43 7.03 41.96
N GLN A 643 -10.24 6.81 43.27
CA GLN A 643 -9.39 7.62 44.15
C GLN A 643 -7.90 7.31 43.93
N LEU A 644 -7.37 7.79 42.81
CA LEU A 644 -5.93 7.79 42.54
C LEU A 644 -5.43 9.24 42.50
N CYS A 645 -4.14 9.45 42.77
CA CYS A 645 -3.52 10.76 42.53
C CYS A 645 -3.70 11.15 41.05
N THR A 646 -3.79 12.45 40.77
CA THR A 646 -4.01 12.98 39.41
C THR A 646 -3.03 12.41 38.39
N ASP A 647 -1.78 12.17 38.80
CA ASP A 647 -0.74 11.61 37.93
C ASP A 647 -0.97 10.13 37.62
N TYR A 648 -1.45 9.34 38.59
CA TYR A 648 -1.80 7.93 38.37
C TYR A 648 -3.10 7.77 37.60
N LEU A 649 -4.09 8.65 37.81
CA LEU A 649 -5.30 8.73 36.98
C LEU A 649 -4.94 9.01 35.53
N ARG A 650 -4.05 9.98 35.29
CA ARG A 650 -3.59 10.31 33.93
C ARG A 650 -2.98 9.09 33.26
N VAL A 651 -2.12 8.33 33.95
CA VAL A 651 -1.48 7.12 33.41
C VAL A 651 -2.47 5.98 33.20
N TRP A 652 -3.47 5.84 34.07
CA TRP A 652 -4.55 4.86 33.94
C TRP A 652 -5.44 5.12 32.72
N GLU A 653 -5.78 6.39 32.48
CA GLU A 653 -6.60 6.84 31.35
C GLU A 653 -5.89 6.77 29.99
N LEU A 654 -4.57 6.54 29.96
CA LEU A 654 -3.85 6.35 28.70
C LEU A 654 -4.33 5.08 27.99
N PRO A 655 -4.33 5.04 26.63
CA PRO A 655 -4.72 3.85 25.87
C PRO A 655 -3.83 2.62 26.17
N GLU A 656 -4.37 1.40 26.00
CA GLU A 656 -3.65 0.12 26.25
C GLU A 656 -2.44 -0.12 25.34
N ASN A 657 -2.34 0.61 24.23
CA ASN A 657 -1.27 0.48 23.22
C ASN A 657 0.12 0.97 23.66
N LEU A 658 0.29 1.46 24.90
CA LEU A 658 1.58 1.92 25.43
C LEU A 658 2.59 0.80 25.74
N ASN A 659 2.16 -0.46 25.71
CA ASN A 659 3.05 -1.59 26.00
C ASN A 659 4.10 -1.86 24.90
N GLU A 660 3.95 -1.24 23.73
CA GLU A 660 4.90 -1.38 22.61
C GLU A 660 5.89 -0.20 22.56
N THR A 661 6.82 -0.15 23.52
CA THR A 661 7.91 0.84 23.46
C THR A 661 9.06 0.35 22.58
N CYS A 662 9.68 1.25 21.82
CA CYS A 662 10.89 0.95 21.03
C CYS A 662 12.18 1.23 21.82
N PHE A 663 12.06 1.47 23.12
CA PHE A 663 13.16 1.91 23.97
C PHE A 663 14.32 0.90 23.99
N ASP A 664 14.03 -0.38 24.19
CA ASP A 664 15.08 -1.41 24.26
C ASP A 664 15.84 -1.55 22.92
N GLN A 665 15.13 -1.30 21.80
CA GLN A 665 15.75 -1.28 20.46
C GLN A 665 16.66 -0.05 20.29
N LEU A 666 16.20 1.13 20.71
CA LEU A 666 17.00 2.35 20.68
C LEU A 666 18.27 2.21 21.52
N THR A 667 18.16 1.67 22.74
CA THR A 667 19.30 1.40 23.62
C THR A 667 20.29 0.45 22.95
N SER A 668 19.80 -0.66 22.37
CA SER A 668 20.66 -1.60 21.66
C SER A 668 21.36 -0.97 20.44
N GLU A 669 20.68 -0.10 19.69
CA GLU A 669 21.30 0.61 18.56
C GLU A 669 22.37 1.62 19.01
N ILE A 670 22.17 2.31 20.13
CA ILE A 670 23.17 3.24 20.67
C ILE A 670 24.40 2.48 21.17
N GLU A 671 24.24 1.33 21.83
CA GLU A 671 25.36 0.46 22.22
C GLU A 671 26.15 -0.05 21.02
N LYS A 672 25.44 -0.35 19.92
CA LYS A 672 26.09 -0.70 18.65
C LYS A 672 26.89 0.45 18.08
N TRP A 673 26.42 1.70 18.20
CA TRP A 673 27.18 2.85 17.70
C TRP A 673 28.59 2.87 18.28
N TYR A 674 28.71 2.74 19.61
CA TYR A 674 30.00 2.68 20.27
C TYR A 674 30.84 1.47 19.84
N THR A 675 30.22 0.29 19.79
CA THR A 675 30.90 -0.96 19.41
C THR A 675 31.43 -0.89 17.96
N ASN A 676 30.63 -0.38 17.04
CA ASN A 676 30.98 -0.26 15.62
C ASN A 676 31.97 0.86 15.36
N TRP A 677 31.87 1.97 16.10
CA TRP A 677 32.87 3.03 16.08
C TRP A 677 34.25 2.50 16.46
N LYS A 678 34.38 1.80 17.60
CA LYS A 678 35.65 1.18 18.03
C LYS A 678 36.18 0.18 16.99
N LYS A 679 35.32 -0.69 16.45
CA LYS A 679 35.72 -1.66 15.41
C LYS A 679 36.29 -0.99 14.16
N LEU A 680 35.69 0.11 13.71
CA LEU A 680 36.13 0.82 12.51
C LEU A 680 37.34 1.74 12.78
N SER A 681 37.48 2.28 13.99
CA SER A 681 38.65 3.05 14.44
C SER A 681 39.83 2.17 14.91
N HIS A 682 39.80 0.86 14.64
CA HIS A 682 40.83 -0.14 14.98
C HIS A 682 41.08 -0.34 16.49
N GLY A 683 40.12 0.02 17.35
CA GLY A 683 40.12 -0.28 18.78
C GLY A 683 39.32 -1.54 19.14
N GLN A 684 39.61 -2.17 20.29
CA GLN A 684 38.69 -3.14 20.88
C GLN A 684 37.65 -2.42 21.75
N PRO A 685 36.38 -2.87 21.73
CA PRO A 685 35.37 -2.30 22.61
C PRO A 685 35.70 -2.61 24.07
N ASP A 686 35.73 -1.58 24.90
CA ASP A 686 35.89 -1.75 26.35
C ASP A 686 34.56 -2.21 26.97
N SER A 687 34.58 -3.40 27.56
CA SER A 687 33.40 -3.99 28.23
C SER A 687 32.92 -3.18 29.44
N GLN A 688 33.81 -2.44 30.11
CA GLN A 688 33.44 -1.61 31.26
C GLN A 688 32.65 -0.37 30.81
N ILE A 689 33.15 0.31 29.78
CA ILE A 689 32.47 1.48 29.19
C ILE A 689 31.12 1.08 28.57
N LEU A 690 31.03 -0.11 27.96
CA LEU A 690 29.74 -0.64 27.47
C LEU A 690 28.73 -0.88 28.60
N ALA A 691 29.18 -1.40 29.75
CA ALA A 691 28.31 -1.60 30.91
C ALA A 691 27.87 -0.25 31.52
N GLU A 692 28.77 0.73 31.62
CA GLU A 692 28.45 2.09 32.07
C GLU A 692 27.48 2.79 31.10
N LEU A 693 27.67 2.62 29.80
CA LEU A 693 26.76 3.13 28.77
C LEU A 693 25.37 2.49 28.87
N HIS A 694 25.31 1.17 29.04
CA HIS A 694 24.06 0.44 29.24
C HIS A 694 23.30 0.96 30.47
N GLU A 695 23.98 1.07 31.61
CA GLU A 695 23.39 1.58 32.86
C GLU A 695 22.92 3.05 32.72
N SER A 696 23.68 3.88 32.00
CA SER A 696 23.32 5.27 31.75
C SER A 696 22.10 5.39 30.84
N LEU A 697 22.00 4.54 29.81
CA LEU A 697 20.85 4.46 28.91
C LEU A 697 19.61 3.95 29.63
N GLU A 698 19.71 2.85 30.39
CA GLU A 698 18.58 2.30 31.16
C GLU A 698 18.00 3.29 32.17
N ASN A 699 18.86 4.11 32.79
CA ASN A 699 18.46 5.13 33.76
C ASN A 699 18.07 6.48 33.12
N GLY A 700 18.18 6.63 31.80
CA GLY A 700 17.82 7.86 31.09
C GLY A 700 18.75 9.05 31.37
N ARG A 701 20.01 8.80 31.74
CA ARG A 701 21.01 9.83 32.10
C ARG A 701 21.71 10.39 30.86
N ILE A 702 21.04 11.32 30.18
CA ILE A 702 21.43 11.84 28.85
C ILE A 702 22.81 12.52 28.84
N GLU A 703 23.12 13.32 29.86
CA GLU A 703 24.42 14.02 29.95
C GLU A 703 25.58 13.03 30.15
N GLU A 704 25.37 11.96 30.91
CA GLU A 704 26.37 10.89 31.10
C GLU A 704 26.59 10.13 29.79
N VAL A 705 25.51 9.78 29.07
CA VAL A 705 25.59 9.15 27.74
C VAL A 705 26.35 10.04 26.74
N LYS A 706 26.05 11.33 26.69
CA LYS A 706 26.77 12.29 25.83
C LYS A 706 28.25 12.36 26.17
N ASN A 707 28.57 12.45 27.46
CA ASN A 707 29.96 12.50 27.91
C ASN A 707 30.72 11.23 27.51
N ILE A 708 30.13 10.06 27.71
CA ILE A 708 30.73 8.77 27.31
C ILE A 708 30.96 8.75 25.80
N LEU A 709 29.98 9.11 24.98
CA LEU A 709 30.08 9.10 23.50
C LEU A 709 30.99 10.21 22.93
N THR A 710 31.35 11.21 23.72
CA THR A 710 32.24 12.31 23.31
C THR A 710 33.69 12.06 23.76
N LEU A 711 33.88 11.42 24.92
CA LEU A 711 35.19 11.17 25.53
C LEU A 711 35.84 9.87 25.01
N HIS A 712 35.04 8.90 24.59
CA HIS A 712 35.46 7.53 24.29
C HIS A 712 34.93 7.02 22.98
#